data_AF-A0A6I6HBT3-F1
#
_entry.id   AF-A0A6I6HBT3-F1
#
_cell.length_a   1.000
_cell.length_b   1.000
_cell.length_c   1.000
_cell.angle_alpha   90.00
_cell.angle_beta   90.00
_cell.angle_gamma   90.00
#
_symmetry.space_group_name_H-M   'P 1'
#
loop_
_entity.id
_entity.type
_entity.pdbx_description
1 polymer ?
#
loop_
_entity_poly.entity_id
_entity_poly.type
_entity_poly.pdbx_seq_one_letter_code
_entity_poly.pdbx_strand_id
1 'polypeptide(L)'
;MQTAALPVFSAAGATQADRLAAALGTLNDEQRAAVEHGVGTLVGRDERPLLVIAGAGSGKTSTLAHRVAHLIAGGVDPQRLLLLTFSRRAAQEMERRAGQVLARVLGLKSEKPPALPWAGTFHGIGARLLREYAAHIGLNDNFTIHDRGDAEDLMGLVRHELGLSTSVNRFPRKGTCLSIYSRCVNTRAPLAQVLSEAFPWCAEWEAELKRLFGAYVEAKQQQNVLDYDDLLLYWAGMVAEPALAGMIGARFDHVLVDEYQDTNLLQASILLALKPDGRGVTVVGDDAQSIYSFRGATVRNILDFPSQFSQAARVVTLERNYRSTQPILDVSNRVIAQAAERHAKTLWTDKPSAGRPQLVLVPDEAQQAVWVADKVLEHREGGLALKSQAVLFRTSTHSAPLELELARRNIPFVKYGGLKFLEASHVKDLLAVLRFAENPRGRMAGFRVTQLIPGIGPATGARLLDAMDQAADPAAAVRDFVPPAAARAEWAVFAEAYAALRAPSLPWPADVDLAVRWYLPHLERLYDDPSGVRRGDVEQLARLAGGYGSRERFLTELTLDPPEATSDRPGPPLLDEDYLILSTIHSAKGQEWNSVHVLNVVDGCLPADVAQGAHELEEERRLLYVAMTRARDHLHLLVPQRFYVTQQAVRGDRHLYANRTRFISDRDLAGFEQQTWPPPPERPPAVPPPAAVIDLRNRMRAAWN
;
A
#
# COMPACT_ATOMS: atom_id res chain seq x y z
N MET A 1 -67.29 13.66 -37.74
CA MET A 1 -66.05 14.45 -37.69
C MET A 1 -65.57 14.47 -36.25
N GLN A 2 -64.70 13.53 -35.87
CA GLN A 2 -64.08 13.47 -34.55
C GLN A 2 -62.77 14.26 -34.61
N THR A 3 -62.65 15.25 -33.72
CA THR A 3 -61.45 16.04 -33.44
C THR A 3 -60.39 15.15 -32.80
N ALA A 4 -59.30 14.91 -33.53
CA ALA A 4 -58.11 14.25 -33.03
C ALA A 4 -57.39 15.17 -32.03
N ALA A 5 -57.26 14.72 -30.79
CA ALA A 5 -56.42 15.35 -29.79
C ALA A 5 -54.94 15.18 -30.17
N LEU A 6 -54.21 16.28 -30.20
CA LEU A 6 -52.75 16.32 -30.36
C LEU A 6 -52.07 15.57 -29.20
N PRO A 7 -50.99 14.81 -29.46
CA PRO A 7 -50.19 14.23 -28.39
C PRO A 7 -49.43 15.37 -27.69
N VAL A 8 -49.64 15.47 -26.38
CA VAL A 8 -48.90 16.37 -25.49
C VAL A 8 -47.44 15.90 -25.46
N PHE A 9 -46.53 16.68 -26.06
CA PHE A 9 -45.11 16.61 -25.76
C PHE A 9 -44.84 17.34 -24.44
N SER A 10 -44.29 16.62 -23.45
CA SER A 10 -43.10 17.04 -22.69
C SER A 10 -42.98 16.19 -21.42
N ALA A 11 -42.23 15.09 -21.50
CA ALA A 11 -41.59 14.56 -20.29
C ALA A 11 -40.38 15.46 -20.01
N ALA A 12 -40.55 16.46 -19.13
CA ALA A 12 -39.43 17.25 -18.65
C ALA A 12 -38.39 16.28 -18.07
N GLY A 13 -37.16 16.31 -18.58
CA GLY A 13 -36.08 15.47 -18.06
C GLY A 13 -35.86 15.77 -16.58
N ALA A 14 -35.55 14.74 -15.78
CA ALA A 14 -35.31 14.88 -14.35
C ALA A 14 -34.32 16.01 -14.05
N THR A 15 -34.69 16.91 -13.12
CA THR A 15 -33.84 18.04 -12.73
C THR A 15 -32.60 17.55 -11.98
N GLN A 16 -31.60 18.41 -11.80
CA GLN A 16 -30.44 18.07 -10.97
C GLN A 16 -30.86 17.71 -9.53
N ALA A 17 -31.86 18.41 -8.99
CA ALA A 17 -32.40 18.14 -7.66
C ALA A 17 -33.05 16.75 -7.59
N ASP A 18 -33.84 16.36 -8.61
CA ASP A 18 -34.45 15.03 -8.68
C ASP A 18 -33.38 13.92 -8.78
N ARG A 19 -32.34 14.15 -9.59
CA ARG A 19 -31.23 13.20 -9.74
C ARG A 19 -30.40 13.07 -8.46
N LEU A 20 -30.19 14.17 -7.75
CA LEU A 20 -29.53 14.18 -6.44
C LEU A 20 -30.38 13.42 -5.40
N ALA A 21 -31.68 13.70 -5.33
CA ALA A 21 -32.59 12.99 -4.44
C ALA A 21 -32.61 11.48 -4.71
N ALA A 22 -32.61 11.08 -5.99
CA ALA A 22 -32.54 9.68 -6.39
C ALA A 22 -31.20 9.03 -5.99
N ALA A 23 -30.07 9.72 -6.18
CA ALA A 23 -28.76 9.22 -5.74
C ALA A 23 -28.71 9.03 -4.22
N LEU A 24 -29.20 10.01 -3.45
CA LEU A 24 -29.27 9.93 -1.99
C LEU A 24 -30.28 8.88 -1.50
N GLY A 25 -31.31 8.55 -2.29
CA GLY A 25 -32.30 7.51 -1.98
C GLY A 25 -31.72 6.10 -1.91
N THR A 26 -30.49 5.89 -2.40
CA THR A 26 -29.80 4.59 -2.32
C THR A 26 -29.01 4.39 -1.02
N LEU A 27 -28.88 5.43 -0.20
CA LEU A 27 -28.12 5.43 1.04
C LEU A 27 -29.02 5.07 2.22
N ASN A 28 -28.46 4.41 3.23
CA ASN A 28 -29.13 4.28 4.53
C ASN A 28 -29.12 5.61 5.31
N ASP A 29 -29.81 5.65 6.45
CA ASP A 29 -30.00 6.88 7.24
C ASP A 29 -28.66 7.45 7.75
N GLU A 30 -27.74 6.60 8.23
CA GLU A 30 -26.44 7.05 8.74
C GLU A 30 -25.52 7.56 7.62
N GLN A 31 -25.51 6.88 6.47
CA GLN A 31 -24.79 7.31 5.28
C GLN A 31 -25.35 8.63 4.76
N ARG A 32 -26.68 8.77 4.71
CA ARG A 32 -27.33 10.03 4.31
C ARG A 32 -26.99 11.16 5.27
N ALA A 33 -27.05 10.93 6.59
CA ALA A 33 -26.66 11.92 7.59
C ALA A 33 -25.20 12.39 7.42
N ALA A 34 -24.28 11.49 7.08
CA ALA A 34 -22.89 11.85 6.77
C ALA A 34 -22.76 12.64 5.46
N VAL A 35 -23.56 12.33 4.43
CA VAL A 35 -23.53 13.03 3.14
C VAL A 35 -24.10 14.44 3.25
N GLU A 36 -25.21 14.62 3.95
CA GLU A 36 -25.93 15.89 4.10
C GLU A 36 -25.29 16.83 5.16
N HIS A 37 -24.37 16.32 5.99
CA HIS A 37 -23.70 17.11 7.04
C HIS A 37 -23.01 18.36 6.49
N GLY A 38 -23.38 19.52 7.04
CA GLY A 38 -22.80 20.80 6.66
C GLY A 38 -23.08 21.19 5.21
N VAL A 39 -24.20 20.77 4.63
CA VAL A 39 -24.69 21.24 3.32
C VAL A 39 -25.96 22.08 3.49
N GLY A 40 -26.11 23.15 2.71
CA GLY A 40 -27.24 24.08 2.79
C GLY A 40 -26.84 25.54 3.03
N THR A 41 -27.85 26.40 3.20
CA THR A 41 -27.66 27.85 3.46
C THR A 41 -26.96 28.11 4.79
N LEU A 42 -26.23 29.24 4.90
CA LEU A 42 -25.47 29.61 6.12
C LEU A 42 -26.30 29.58 7.43
N VAL A 43 -27.61 29.79 7.36
CA VAL A 43 -28.49 29.75 8.53
C VAL A 43 -28.78 28.30 8.93
N GLY A 44 -28.31 27.90 10.11
CA GLY A 44 -28.54 26.55 10.66
C GLY A 44 -27.61 25.45 10.12
N ARG A 45 -26.60 25.81 9.33
CA ARG A 45 -25.58 24.88 8.82
C ARG A 45 -24.73 24.36 9.97
N ASP A 46 -24.57 23.04 10.05
CA ASP A 46 -23.62 22.43 10.98
C ASP A 46 -22.18 22.63 10.47
N GLU A 47 -21.42 23.49 11.13
CA GLU A 47 -20.03 23.80 10.76
C GLU A 47 -19.01 22.90 11.46
N ARG A 48 -19.46 22.00 12.34
CA ARG A 48 -18.56 21.11 13.08
C ARG A 48 -17.80 20.19 12.12
N PRO A 49 -16.54 19.85 12.44
CA PRO A 49 -15.81 18.82 11.71
C PRO A 49 -16.59 17.50 11.76
N LEU A 50 -16.51 16.71 10.69
CA LEU A 50 -17.22 15.44 10.57
C LEU A 50 -16.25 14.27 10.71
N LEU A 51 -16.55 13.35 11.62
CA LEU A 51 -15.93 12.04 11.72
C LEU A 51 -16.94 10.97 11.34
N VAL A 52 -16.65 10.22 10.28
CA VAL A 52 -17.43 9.04 9.90
C VAL A 52 -16.64 7.79 10.31
N ILE A 53 -17.11 7.13 11.37
CA ILE A 53 -16.57 5.84 11.82
C ILE A 53 -17.28 4.73 11.05
N ALA A 54 -16.58 4.13 10.11
CA ALA A 54 -17.17 3.17 9.18
C ALA A 54 -16.57 1.78 9.42
N GLY A 55 -17.39 0.79 9.77
CA GLY A 55 -16.91 -0.59 9.84
C GLY A 55 -16.42 -1.13 8.49
N ALA A 56 -15.66 -2.23 8.50
CA ALA A 56 -15.34 -2.97 7.29
C ALA A 56 -16.63 -3.28 6.50
N GLY A 57 -16.62 -3.05 5.18
CA GLY A 57 -17.76 -3.31 4.31
C GLY A 57 -19.01 -2.44 4.52
N SER A 58 -18.95 -1.37 5.31
CA SER A 58 -20.10 -0.50 5.63
C SER A 58 -20.42 0.58 4.59
N GLY A 59 -19.69 0.60 3.48
CA GLY A 59 -19.90 1.57 2.40
C GLY A 59 -19.16 2.89 2.55
N LYS A 60 -18.14 2.99 3.42
CA LYS A 60 -17.23 4.16 3.57
C LYS A 60 -16.96 4.92 2.27
N THR A 61 -16.41 4.24 1.28
CA THR A 61 -16.03 4.81 -0.02
C THR A 61 -17.25 5.34 -0.79
N SER A 62 -18.39 4.65 -0.67
CA SER A 62 -19.66 5.11 -1.27
C SER A 62 -20.15 6.37 -0.59
N THR A 63 -20.16 6.42 0.74
CA THR A 63 -20.54 7.61 1.52
C THR A 63 -19.70 8.82 1.14
N LEU A 64 -18.37 8.66 1.06
CA LEU A 64 -17.49 9.76 0.72
C LEU A 64 -17.69 10.23 -0.74
N ALA A 65 -17.87 9.31 -1.69
CA ALA A 65 -18.17 9.64 -3.08
C ALA A 65 -19.49 10.41 -3.23
N HIS A 66 -20.56 9.98 -2.53
CA HIS A 66 -21.84 10.69 -2.52
C HIS A 66 -21.73 12.05 -1.84
N ARG A 67 -20.92 12.18 -0.79
CA ARG A 67 -20.65 13.47 -0.13
C ARG A 67 -19.98 14.46 -1.08
N VAL A 68 -18.94 14.04 -1.80
CA VAL A 68 -18.28 14.89 -2.81
C VAL A 68 -19.30 15.33 -3.87
N ALA A 69 -20.11 14.40 -4.40
CA ALA A 69 -21.12 14.73 -5.40
C ALA A 69 -22.18 15.69 -4.86
N HIS A 70 -22.61 15.51 -3.60
CA HIS A 70 -23.60 16.37 -2.95
C HIS A 70 -23.06 17.79 -2.71
N LEU A 71 -21.81 17.93 -2.27
CA LEU A 71 -21.14 19.23 -2.10
C LEU A 71 -21.06 19.99 -3.43
N ILE A 72 -20.60 19.34 -4.49
CA ILE A 72 -20.47 19.97 -5.81
C ILE A 72 -21.85 20.31 -6.39
N ALA A 73 -22.83 19.42 -6.25
CA ALA A 73 -24.20 19.70 -6.67
C ALA A 73 -24.85 20.84 -5.86
N GLY A 74 -24.42 21.03 -4.61
CA GLY A 74 -24.77 22.17 -3.75
C GLY A 74 -24.03 23.47 -4.07
N GLY A 75 -23.18 23.49 -5.10
CA GLY A 75 -22.49 24.70 -5.59
C GLY A 75 -21.04 24.87 -5.14
N VAL A 76 -20.45 23.88 -4.46
CA VAL A 76 -19.01 23.91 -4.14
C VAL A 76 -18.18 23.78 -5.43
N ASP A 77 -17.23 24.69 -5.61
CA ASP A 77 -16.26 24.63 -6.71
C ASP A 77 -15.32 23.40 -6.52
N PRO A 78 -15.24 22.48 -7.49
CA PRO A 78 -14.32 21.34 -7.43
C PRO A 78 -12.83 21.72 -7.24
N GLN A 79 -12.42 22.92 -7.65
CA GLN A 79 -11.06 23.43 -7.40
C GLN A 79 -10.80 23.75 -5.92
N ARG A 80 -11.86 23.97 -5.14
CA ARG A 80 -11.84 24.30 -3.71
C ARG A 80 -12.13 23.09 -2.82
N LEU A 81 -12.09 21.87 -3.37
CA LEU A 81 -12.28 20.62 -2.63
C LEU A 81 -11.01 19.78 -2.69
N LEU A 82 -10.44 19.48 -1.51
CA LEU A 82 -9.29 18.60 -1.36
C LEU A 82 -9.74 17.23 -0.86
N LEU A 83 -9.40 16.18 -1.60
CA LEU A 83 -9.67 14.79 -1.24
C LEU A 83 -8.36 14.01 -1.09
N LEU A 84 -8.06 13.60 0.13
CA LEU A 84 -6.86 12.88 0.51
C LEU A 84 -7.17 11.41 0.80
N THR A 85 -6.32 10.51 0.33
CA THR A 85 -6.37 9.08 0.65
C THR A 85 -5.01 8.54 1.08
N PHE A 86 -4.99 7.36 1.70
CA PHE A 86 -3.74 6.72 2.10
C PHE A 86 -2.97 6.08 0.92
N SER A 87 -3.67 5.51 -0.06
CA SER A 87 -3.06 4.82 -1.21
C SER A 87 -3.55 5.36 -2.54
N ARG A 88 -2.72 5.27 -3.59
CA ARG A 88 -3.11 5.71 -4.93
C ARG A 88 -4.25 4.88 -5.52
N ARG A 89 -4.29 3.57 -5.26
CA ARG A 89 -5.45 2.72 -5.63
C ARG A 89 -6.75 3.25 -5.01
N ALA A 90 -6.71 3.63 -3.73
CA ALA A 90 -7.85 4.26 -3.08
C ALA A 90 -8.17 5.64 -3.68
N ALA A 91 -7.17 6.45 -4.02
CA ALA A 91 -7.36 7.75 -4.68
C ALA A 91 -8.07 7.60 -6.04
N GLN A 92 -7.56 6.72 -6.91
CA GLN A 92 -8.11 6.47 -8.25
C GLN A 92 -9.52 5.89 -8.17
N GLU A 93 -9.75 4.93 -7.29
CA GLU A 93 -11.09 4.35 -7.12
C GLU A 93 -12.08 5.37 -6.54
N MET A 94 -11.64 6.22 -5.59
CA MET A 94 -12.46 7.29 -5.04
C MET A 94 -12.78 8.35 -6.09
N GLU A 95 -11.80 8.80 -6.87
CA GLU A 95 -11.99 9.75 -7.97
C GLU A 95 -12.96 9.19 -9.01
N ARG A 96 -12.77 7.94 -9.42
CA ARG A 96 -13.66 7.25 -10.36
C ARG A 96 -15.10 7.17 -9.81
N ARG A 97 -15.28 6.76 -8.56
CA ARG A 97 -16.61 6.64 -7.93
C ARG A 97 -17.27 8.00 -7.75
N ALA A 98 -16.56 8.98 -7.19
CA ALA A 98 -17.07 10.33 -6.99
C ALA A 98 -17.44 10.95 -8.34
N GLY A 99 -16.60 10.81 -9.36
CA GLY A 99 -16.86 11.25 -10.72
C GLY A 99 -18.09 10.58 -11.33
N GLN A 100 -18.29 9.27 -11.13
CA GLN A 100 -19.46 8.55 -11.61
C GLN A 100 -20.76 9.01 -10.95
N VAL A 101 -20.76 9.19 -9.63
CA VAL A 101 -21.91 9.73 -8.91
C VAL A 101 -22.19 11.17 -9.38
N LEU A 102 -21.14 11.99 -9.51
CA LEU A 102 -21.25 13.36 -9.98
C LEU A 102 -21.81 13.44 -11.41
N ALA A 103 -21.32 12.61 -12.33
CA ALA A 103 -21.83 12.54 -13.70
C ALA A 103 -23.33 12.23 -13.74
N ARG A 104 -23.79 11.30 -12.90
CA ARG A 104 -25.22 10.97 -12.78
C ARG A 104 -26.03 12.14 -12.22
N VAL A 105 -25.57 12.77 -11.14
CA VAL A 105 -26.27 13.90 -10.50
C VAL A 105 -26.36 15.10 -11.46
N LEU A 106 -25.25 15.43 -12.12
CA LEU A 106 -25.19 16.53 -13.09
C LEU A 106 -25.86 16.20 -14.44
N GLY A 107 -26.17 14.93 -14.70
CA GLY A 107 -26.75 14.48 -15.98
C GLY A 107 -25.78 14.57 -17.15
N LEU A 108 -24.48 14.44 -16.89
CA LEU A 108 -23.45 14.44 -17.92
C LEU A 108 -23.53 13.13 -18.72
N LYS A 109 -23.57 13.24 -20.05
CA LYS A 109 -23.58 12.09 -20.99
C LYS A 109 -22.18 11.63 -21.41
N SER A 110 -21.14 12.06 -20.70
CA SER A 110 -19.75 11.72 -21.01
C SER A 110 -19.41 10.29 -20.58
N GLU A 111 -18.69 9.55 -21.42
CA GLU A 111 -18.13 8.24 -21.05
C GLU A 111 -17.04 8.35 -19.98
N LYS A 112 -16.32 9.48 -19.95
CA LYS A 112 -15.31 9.75 -18.92
C LYS A 112 -15.92 10.54 -17.75
N PRO A 113 -15.81 10.04 -16.51
CA PRO A 113 -16.22 10.78 -15.33
C PRO A 113 -15.45 12.11 -15.20
N PRO A 114 -16.07 13.17 -14.67
CA PRO A 114 -15.36 14.39 -14.31
C PRO A 114 -14.23 14.08 -13.31
N ALA A 115 -13.05 14.62 -13.59
CA ALA A 115 -11.88 14.50 -12.72
C ALA A 115 -11.96 15.48 -11.55
N LEU A 116 -11.38 15.10 -10.41
CA LEU A 116 -11.28 15.97 -9.23
C LEU A 116 -9.86 16.57 -9.19
N PRO A 117 -9.70 17.90 -9.37
CA PRO A 117 -8.37 18.51 -9.52
C PRO A 117 -7.43 18.26 -8.34
N TRP A 118 -7.96 18.16 -7.13
CA TRP A 118 -7.21 17.96 -5.89
C TRP A 118 -7.64 16.68 -5.19
N ALA A 119 -7.62 15.56 -5.91
CA ALA A 119 -7.77 14.22 -5.34
C ALA A 119 -6.44 13.45 -5.45
N GLY A 120 -5.97 12.85 -4.36
CA GLY A 120 -4.70 12.13 -4.38
C GLY A 120 -4.26 11.60 -3.02
N THR A 121 -3.07 11.02 -2.97
CA THR A 121 -2.42 10.67 -1.71
C THR A 121 -1.80 11.91 -1.05
N PHE A 122 -1.53 11.85 0.25
CA PHE A 122 -0.78 12.92 0.93
C PHE A 122 0.55 13.24 0.24
N HIS A 123 1.29 12.22 -0.24
CA HIS A 123 2.56 12.42 -0.92
C HIS A 123 2.39 13.06 -2.31
N GLY A 124 1.38 12.64 -3.08
CA GLY A 124 1.11 13.22 -4.41
C GLY A 124 0.66 14.68 -4.34
N ILE A 125 -0.26 14.98 -3.41
CA ILE A 125 -0.69 16.35 -3.14
C ILE A 125 0.45 17.19 -2.57
N GLY A 126 1.24 16.63 -1.63
CA GLY A 126 2.41 17.26 -1.05
C GLY A 126 3.44 17.63 -2.12
N ALA A 127 3.82 16.70 -2.99
CA ALA A 127 4.75 16.96 -4.09
C ALA A 127 4.26 18.11 -4.99
N ARG A 128 2.97 18.11 -5.35
CA ARG A 128 2.38 19.19 -6.17
C ARG A 128 2.44 20.54 -5.46
N LEU A 129 2.04 20.61 -4.20
CA LEU A 129 2.08 21.85 -3.41
C LEU A 129 3.52 22.34 -3.22
N LEU A 130 4.45 21.44 -2.93
CA LEU A 130 5.86 21.78 -2.77
C LEU A 130 6.46 22.40 -4.02
N ARG A 131 6.11 21.90 -5.21
CA ARG A 131 6.52 22.53 -6.47
C ARG A 131 5.91 23.91 -6.66
N GLU A 132 4.60 24.05 -6.42
CA GLU A 132 3.90 25.33 -6.57
C GLU A 132 4.44 26.42 -5.63
N TYR A 133 4.87 26.03 -4.43
CA TYR A 133 5.40 26.94 -3.41
C TYR A 133 6.93 26.91 -3.28
N ALA A 134 7.66 26.23 -4.19
CA ALA A 134 9.09 25.95 -4.05
C ALA A 134 9.92 27.21 -3.74
N ALA A 135 9.67 28.31 -4.47
CA ALA A 135 10.33 29.59 -4.29
C ALA A 135 10.09 30.24 -2.90
N HIS A 136 8.97 29.93 -2.24
CA HIS A 136 8.64 30.46 -0.91
C HIS A 136 9.32 29.68 0.23
N ILE A 137 9.82 28.48 -0.05
CA ILE A 137 10.36 27.55 0.96
C ILE A 137 11.82 27.16 0.72
N GLY A 138 12.51 27.85 -0.18
CA GLY A 138 13.92 27.59 -0.47
C GLY A 138 14.17 26.27 -1.20
N LEU A 139 13.17 25.73 -1.91
CA LEU A 139 13.32 24.59 -2.80
C LEU A 139 13.39 25.05 -4.27
N ASN A 140 14.03 24.26 -5.12
CA ASN A 140 13.88 24.41 -6.56
C ASN A 140 12.72 23.53 -7.03
N ASP A 141 11.88 24.03 -7.94
CA ASP A 141 10.71 23.33 -8.45
C ASP A 141 11.02 22.06 -9.27
N ASN A 142 12.28 21.86 -9.66
CA ASN A 142 12.77 20.69 -10.40
C ASN A 142 13.37 19.60 -9.50
N PHE A 143 13.08 19.59 -8.19
CA PHE A 143 13.55 18.51 -7.31
C PHE A 143 13.08 17.14 -7.80
N THR A 144 13.95 16.13 -7.68
CA THR A 144 13.59 14.73 -7.94
C THR A 144 13.26 14.01 -6.65
N ILE A 145 12.43 12.97 -6.76
CA ILE A 145 12.00 12.17 -5.61
C ILE A 145 12.76 10.83 -5.61
N HIS A 146 13.40 10.50 -4.50
CA HIS A 146 14.05 9.22 -4.29
C HIS A 146 13.03 8.15 -3.86
N ASP A 147 13.13 6.96 -4.47
CA ASP A 147 12.45 5.79 -3.93
C ASP A 147 13.17 5.27 -2.67
N ARG A 148 12.62 4.22 -2.05
CA ARG A 148 13.24 3.64 -0.83
C ARG A 148 14.66 3.13 -1.08
N GLY A 149 14.92 2.49 -2.21
CA GLY A 149 16.25 1.98 -2.54
C GLY A 149 17.24 3.12 -2.79
N ASP A 150 16.83 4.17 -3.49
CA ASP A 150 17.65 5.36 -3.74
C ASP A 150 17.98 6.10 -2.43
N ALA A 151 17.01 6.22 -1.52
CA ALA A 151 17.22 6.76 -0.17
C ALA A 151 18.17 5.88 0.66
N GLU A 152 18.05 4.55 0.58
CA GLU A 152 18.99 3.63 1.24
C GLU A 152 20.40 3.76 0.68
N ASP A 153 20.56 3.93 -0.63
CA ASP A 153 21.86 4.11 -1.27
C ASP A 153 22.50 5.44 -0.87
N LEU A 154 21.76 6.53 -0.84
CA LEU A 154 22.25 7.83 -0.34
C LEU A 154 22.62 7.77 1.14
N MET A 155 21.78 7.17 1.99
CA MET A 155 22.10 6.90 3.40
C MET A 155 23.38 6.06 3.53
N GLY A 156 23.57 5.08 2.62
CA GLY A 156 24.75 4.24 2.54
C GLY A 156 26.03 5.01 2.21
N LEU A 157 25.94 5.94 1.25
CA LEU A 157 27.03 6.84 0.83
C LEU A 157 27.48 7.73 1.99
N VAL A 158 26.55 8.48 2.59
CA VAL A 158 26.85 9.39 3.70
C VAL A 158 27.41 8.62 4.91
N ARG A 159 26.87 7.44 5.19
CA ARG A 159 27.39 6.54 6.24
C ARG A 159 28.85 6.13 5.97
N HIS A 160 29.23 5.94 4.71
CA HIS A 160 30.60 5.61 4.34
C HIS A 160 31.52 6.83 4.49
N GLU A 161 31.10 8.00 4.00
CA GLU A 161 31.87 9.26 4.07
C GLU A 161 32.18 9.69 5.51
N LEU A 162 31.26 9.43 6.45
CA LEU A 162 31.47 9.70 7.87
C LEU A 162 32.38 8.66 8.57
N GLY A 163 32.85 7.62 7.87
CA GLY A 163 33.67 6.55 8.44
C GLY A 163 32.91 5.53 9.29
N LEU A 164 31.57 5.61 9.34
CA LEU A 164 30.72 4.74 10.15
C LEU A 164 30.58 3.32 9.59
N SER A 165 30.95 3.12 8.32
CA SER A 165 30.98 1.79 7.71
C SER A 165 32.19 0.93 8.10
N THR A 166 33.25 1.57 8.62
CA THR A 166 34.56 0.97 8.90
C THR A 166 34.92 1.01 10.39
N SER A 167 33.93 1.24 11.26
CA SER A 167 34.10 1.25 12.70
C SER A 167 34.51 -0.13 13.24
N VAL A 168 35.23 -0.15 14.36
CA VAL A 168 35.65 -1.39 15.04
C VAL A 168 34.42 -2.19 15.51
N ASN A 169 33.44 -1.49 16.10
CA ASN A 169 32.17 -2.08 16.50
C ASN A 169 31.17 -2.04 15.34
N ARG A 170 30.22 -2.98 15.33
CA ARG A 170 29.26 -3.16 14.23
C ARG A 170 28.19 -2.07 14.22
N PHE A 171 28.42 -1.03 13.42
CA PHE A 171 27.41 0.01 13.16
C PHE A 171 26.21 -0.52 12.34
N PRO A 172 24.99 0.03 12.50
CA PRO A 172 23.82 -0.39 11.74
C PRO A 172 23.98 -0.25 10.20
N ARG A 173 23.30 -1.11 9.44
CA ARG A 173 23.31 -1.06 7.97
C ARG A 173 22.45 0.09 7.46
N LYS A 174 22.67 0.51 6.20
CA LYS A 174 21.96 1.61 5.52
C LYS A 174 20.43 1.53 5.65
N GLY A 175 19.84 0.36 5.39
CA GLY A 175 18.39 0.16 5.51
C GLY A 175 17.86 0.27 6.95
N THR A 176 18.65 -0.13 7.95
CA THR A 176 18.31 0.07 9.37
C THR A 176 18.39 1.54 9.72
N CYS A 177 19.46 2.24 9.32
CA CYS A 177 19.62 3.68 9.54
C CYS A 177 18.46 4.48 8.95
N LEU A 178 18.08 4.19 7.70
CA LEU A 178 16.94 4.83 7.04
C LEU A 178 15.62 4.50 7.75
N SER A 179 15.43 3.26 8.21
CA SER A 179 14.21 2.88 8.95
C SER A 179 14.09 3.63 10.29
N ILE A 180 15.21 3.85 10.99
CA ILE A 180 15.25 4.66 12.22
C ILE A 180 14.91 6.12 11.90
N TYR A 181 15.56 6.71 10.89
CA TYR A 181 15.30 8.08 10.43
C TYR A 181 13.83 8.29 10.09
N SER A 182 13.30 7.43 9.21
CA SER A 182 11.92 7.48 8.75
C SER A 182 10.94 7.34 9.91
N ARG A 183 11.20 6.44 10.86
CA ARG A 183 10.36 6.30 12.05
C ARG A 183 10.36 7.58 12.89
N CYS A 184 11.51 8.21 13.14
CA CYS A 184 11.58 9.49 13.86
C CYS A 184 10.75 10.58 13.18
N VAL A 185 10.82 10.70 11.85
CA VAL A 185 10.05 11.69 11.08
C VAL A 185 8.55 11.41 11.18
N ASN A 186 8.12 10.19 10.86
CA ASN A 186 6.71 9.83 10.77
C ASN A 186 6.00 9.82 12.13
N THR A 187 6.68 9.41 13.21
CA THR A 187 6.12 9.45 14.57
C THR A 187 6.38 10.78 15.28
N ARG A 188 7.20 11.67 14.71
CA ARG A 188 7.68 12.91 15.37
C ARG A 188 8.32 12.66 16.74
N ALA A 189 8.79 11.43 17.00
CA ALA A 189 9.38 11.07 18.28
C ALA A 189 10.88 11.38 18.32
N PRO A 190 11.44 11.73 19.49
CA PRO A 190 12.88 11.88 19.66
C PRO A 190 13.63 10.59 19.33
N LEU A 191 14.84 10.73 18.79
CA LEU A 191 15.69 9.59 18.41
C LEU A 191 15.90 8.60 19.57
N ALA A 192 16.22 9.08 20.77
CA ALA A 192 16.41 8.26 21.95
C ALA A 192 15.20 7.34 22.25
N GLN A 193 13.98 7.88 22.13
CA GLN A 193 12.76 7.12 22.33
C GLN A 193 12.60 6.04 21.25
N VAL A 194 12.77 6.40 19.98
CA VAL A 194 12.69 5.46 18.84
C VAL A 194 13.70 4.32 18.98
N LEU A 195 14.92 4.62 19.42
CA LEU A 195 15.95 3.62 19.68
C LEU A 195 15.52 2.71 20.84
N SER A 196 15.05 3.25 21.96
CA SER A 196 14.63 2.43 23.10
C SER A 196 13.47 1.48 22.80
N GLU A 197 12.49 1.93 22.01
CA GLU A 197 11.24 1.19 21.79
C GLU A 197 11.32 0.22 20.62
N ALA A 198 11.98 0.61 19.51
CA ALA A 198 11.93 -0.15 18.26
C ALA A 198 13.29 -0.67 17.78
N PHE A 199 14.39 -0.05 18.21
CA PHE A 199 15.76 -0.41 17.79
C PHE A 199 16.75 -0.45 18.96
N PRO A 200 16.46 -1.19 20.06
CA PRO A 200 17.25 -1.11 21.29
C PRO A 200 18.71 -1.54 21.09
N TRP A 201 18.98 -2.43 20.14
CA TRP A 201 20.33 -2.84 19.75
C TRP A 201 21.12 -1.73 19.01
N CYS A 202 20.50 -0.60 18.69
CA CYS A 202 21.13 0.59 18.11
C CYS A 202 21.28 1.74 19.11
N ALA A 203 20.83 1.58 20.38
CA ALA A 203 20.79 2.66 21.36
C ALA A 203 22.17 3.27 21.67
N GLU A 204 23.23 2.47 21.64
CA GLU A 204 24.61 2.94 21.86
C GLU A 204 25.10 3.94 20.80
N TRP A 205 24.46 3.97 19.63
CA TRP A 205 24.87 4.75 18.45
C TRP A 205 24.08 6.05 18.27
N GLU A 206 23.36 6.53 19.30
CA GLU A 206 22.47 7.69 19.20
C GLU A 206 23.19 8.93 18.62
N ALA A 207 24.40 9.22 19.12
CA ALA A 207 25.17 10.40 18.70
C ALA A 207 25.63 10.29 17.23
N GLU A 208 26.13 9.13 16.82
CA GLU A 208 26.57 8.83 15.46
C GLU A 208 25.38 8.84 14.48
N LEU A 209 24.24 8.28 14.88
CA LEU A 209 23.00 8.31 14.10
C LEU A 209 22.50 9.74 13.92
N LYS A 210 22.54 10.57 14.97
CA LYS A 210 22.18 11.99 14.86
C LYS A 210 23.08 12.74 13.87
N ARG A 211 24.40 12.50 13.93
CA ARG A 211 25.35 13.06 12.96
C ARG A 211 25.08 12.57 11.54
N LEU A 212 24.82 11.27 11.37
CA LEU A 212 24.47 10.67 10.08
C LEU A 212 23.19 11.28 9.49
N PHE A 213 22.15 11.46 10.30
CA PHE A 213 20.88 12.03 9.85
C PHE A 213 21.01 13.50 9.44
N GLY A 214 21.81 14.29 10.16
CA GLY A 214 22.14 15.66 9.76
C GLY A 214 22.82 15.69 8.39
N ALA A 215 23.88 14.89 8.22
CA ALA A 215 24.60 14.79 6.95
C ALA A 215 23.73 14.23 5.80
N TYR A 216 22.79 13.32 6.11
CA TYR A 216 21.83 12.81 5.13
C TYR A 216 20.88 13.91 4.63
N VAL A 217 20.39 14.77 5.53
CA VAL A 217 19.56 15.93 5.15
C VAL A 217 20.36 16.92 4.30
N GLU A 218 21.59 17.24 4.71
CA GLU A 218 22.48 18.12 3.94
C GLU A 218 22.76 17.57 2.53
N ALA A 219 23.05 16.27 2.42
CA ALA A 219 23.29 15.62 1.13
C ALA A 219 22.05 15.66 0.22
N LYS A 220 20.85 15.45 0.77
CA LYS A 220 19.58 15.59 0.02
C LYS A 220 19.39 17.02 -0.50
N GLN A 221 19.62 18.02 0.35
CA GLN A 221 19.49 19.43 -0.02
C GLN A 221 20.49 19.84 -1.10
N GLN A 222 21.76 19.44 -0.97
CA GLN A 222 22.80 19.72 -1.98
C GLN A 222 22.46 19.11 -3.34
N GLN A 223 21.87 17.91 -3.35
CA GLN A 223 21.48 17.21 -4.58
C GLN A 223 20.10 17.65 -5.12
N ASN A 224 19.40 18.57 -4.43
CA ASN A 224 18.04 18.99 -4.77
C ASN A 224 17.08 17.79 -4.90
N VAL A 225 17.17 16.89 -3.93
CA VAL A 225 16.39 15.64 -3.87
C VAL A 225 15.54 15.64 -2.62
N LEU A 226 14.32 15.13 -2.75
CA LEU A 226 13.44 14.79 -1.62
C LEU A 226 13.20 13.28 -1.60
N ASP A 227 13.02 12.69 -0.42
CA ASP A 227 12.44 11.34 -0.28
C ASP A 227 10.96 11.42 0.12
N TYR A 228 10.30 10.28 0.32
CA TYR A 228 8.89 10.26 0.72
C TYR A 228 8.62 11.00 2.03
N ASP A 229 9.52 10.86 3.01
CA ASP A 229 9.33 11.47 4.32
C ASP A 229 9.45 12.99 4.20
N ASP A 230 10.35 13.48 3.35
CA ASP A 230 10.50 14.91 3.07
C ASP A 230 9.24 15.54 2.47
N LEU A 231 8.51 14.84 1.59
CA LEU A 231 7.28 15.39 1.00
C LEU A 231 6.26 15.77 2.08
N LEU A 232 6.20 14.97 3.15
CA LEU A 232 5.36 15.27 4.30
C LEU A 232 6.02 16.29 5.23
N LEU A 233 7.33 16.20 5.45
CA LEU A 233 8.06 17.07 6.37
C LEU A 233 8.07 18.52 5.89
N TYR A 234 8.37 18.76 4.61
CA TYR A 234 8.32 20.11 4.04
C TYR A 234 6.90 20.64 3.97
N TRP A 235 5.90 19.80 3.65
CA TRP A 235 4.51 20.25 3.67
C TRP A 235 4.07 20.63 5.09
N ALA A 236 4.39 19.82 6.10
CA ALA A 236 4.14 20.15 7.50
C ALA A 236 4.88 21.43 7.92
N GLY A 237 6.12 21.62 7.48
CA GLY A 237 6.89 22.85 7.70
C GLY A 237 6.23 24.08 7.05
N MET A 238 5.73 23.96 5.82
CA MET A 238 4.99 25.04 5.15
C MET A 238 3.77 25.47 5.94
N VAL A 239 2.94 24.51 6.38
CA VAL A 239 1.70 24.83 7.10
C VAL A 239 1.93 25.07 8.59
N ALA A 240 3.14 24.86 9.11
CA ALA A 240 3.52 25.36 10.43
C ALA A 240 3.67 26.89 10.43
N GLU A 241 3.96 27.50 9.28
CA GLU A 241 4.01 28.96 9.16
C GLU A 241 2.63 29.56 8.93
N PRO A 242 2.10 30.41 9.85
CA PRO A 242 0.70 30.84 9.83
C PRO A 242 0.26 31.51 8.52
N ALA A 243 1.14 32.28 7.88
CA ALA A 243 0.84 32.95 6.62
C ALA A 243 0.62 31.97 5.46
N LEU A 244 1.50 30.96 5.34
CA LEU A 244 1.38 29.91 4.33
C LEU A 244 0.22 28.97 4.67
N ALA A 245 0.05 28.61 5.94
CA ALA A 245 -1.08 27.81 6.41
C ALA A 245 -2.43 28.45 6.02
N GLY A 246 -2.60 29.75 6.29
CA GLY A 246 -3.79 30.50 5.92
C GLY A 246 -3.99 30.57 4.40
N MET A 247 -2.91 30.81 3.64
CA MET A 247 -2.97 30.88 2.17
C MET A 247 -3.37 29.53 1.54
N ILE A 248 -2.74 28.44 1.98
CA ILE A 248 -3.00 27.10 1.44
C ILE A 248 -4.36 26.59 1.94
N GLY A 249 -4.68 26.78 3.22
CA GLY A 249 -5.96 26.39 3.80
C GLY A 249 -7.15 27.12 3.17
N ALA A 250 -6.99 28.39 2.77
CA ALA A 250 -8.03 29.17 2.11
C ALA A 250 -8.34 28.73 0.66
N ARG A 251 -7.45 27.93 0.05
CA ARG A 251 -7.72 27.33 -1.27
C ARG A 251 -8.82 26.28 -1.22
N PHE A 252 -8.98 25.62 -0.08
CA PHE A 252 -9.88 24.48 0.06
C PHE A 252 -10.99 24.81 1.05
N ASP A 253 -12.24 24.92 0.59
CA ASP A 253 -13.39 25.05 1.49
C ASP A 253 -13.67 23.75 2.22
N HIS A 254 -13.42 22.63 1.53
CA HIS A 254 -13.66 21.29 2.03
C HIS A 254 -12.39 20.45 1.93
N VAL A 255 -12.02 19.81 3.04
CA VAL A 255 -10.91 18.86 3.12
C VAL A 255 -11.45 17.52 3.59
N LEU A 256 -11.41 16.52 2.71
CA LEU A 256 -11.94 15.19 2.94
C LEU A 256 -10.78 14.20 3.00
N VAL A 257 -10.71 13.39 4.05
CA VAL A 257 -9.65 12.39 4.24
C VAL A 257 -10.27 11.00 4.41
N ASP A 258 -9.91 10.08 3.52
CA ASP A 258 -10.24 8.65 3.64
C ASP A 258 -9.10 7.88 4.34
N GLU A 259 -9.43 6.74 4.94
CA GLU A 259 -8.51 5.88 5.69
C GLU A 259 -7.77 6.63 6.82
N TYR A 260 -8.45 7.54 7.53
CA TYR A 260 -7.81 8.43 8.49
C TYR A 260 -7.08 7.72 9.62
N GLN A 261 -7.48 6.49 9.97
CA GLN A 261 -6.78 5.67 10.97
C GLN A 261 -5.35 5.27 10.55
N ASP A 262 -5.05 5.28 9.24
CA ASP A 262 -3.72 4.91 8.72
C ASP A 262 -2.78 6.12 8.63
N THR A 263 -3.25 7.30 9.05
CA THR A 263 -2.43 8.51 9.03
C THR A 263 -1.39 8.49 10.15
N ASN A 264 -0.22 9.07 9.88
CA ASN A 264 0.79 9.31 10.91
C ASN A 264 0.59 10.70 11.57
N LEU A 265 1.38 10.99 12.61
CA LEU A 265 1.26 12.26 13.35
C LEU A 265 1.60 13.49 12.49
N LEU A 266 2.48 13.33 11.50
CA LEU A 266 2.86 14.40 10.59
C LEU A 266 1.71 14.79 9.66
N GLN A 267 1.04 13.80 9.06
CA GLN A 267 -0.15 13.98 8.21
C GLN A 267 -1.32 14.60 8.98
N ALA A 268 -1.58 14.15 10.21
CA ALA A 268 -2.60 14.76 11.06
C ALA A 268 -2.26 16.22 11.36
N SER A 269 -0.98 16.54 11.64
CA SER A 269 -0.57 17.93 11.87
C SER A 269 -0.77 18.84 10.64
N ILE A 270 -0.60 18.31 9.43
CA ILE A 270 -0.90 19.04 8.19
C ILE A 270 -2.39 19.38 8.12
N LEU A 271 -3.26 18.41 8.36
CA LEU A 271 -4.72 18.62 8.34
C LEU A 271 -5.16 19.68 9.36
N LEU A 272 -4.68 19.56 10.60
CA LEU A 272 -5.02 20.49 11.68
C LEU A 272 -4.50 21.91 11.41
N ALA A 273 -3.33 22.04 10.80
CA ALA A 273 -2.78 23.34 10.43
C ALA A 273 -3.54 24.01 9.27
N LEU A 274 -3.99 23.22 8.28
CA LEU A 274 -4.81 23.74 7.17
C LEU A 274 -6.20 24.19 7.63
N LYS A 275 -6.77 23.52 8.63
CA LYS A 275 -8.13 23.74 9.15
C LYS A 275 -8.16 23.74 10.67
N PRO A 276 -7.61 24.78 11.34
CA PRO A 276 -7.48 24.82 12.79
C PRO A 276 -8.82 24.84 13.54
N ASP A 277 -9.89 25.34 12.92
CA ASP A 277 -11.24 25.33 13.48
C ASP A 277 -12.06 24.09 13.05
N GLY A 278 -11.51 23.22 12.20
CA GLY A 278 -12.16 22.01 11.70
C GLY A 278 -13.25 22.26 10.66
N ARG A 279 -13.51 23.51 10.27
CA ARG A 279 -14.59 23.83 9.33
C ARG A 279 -14.32 23.22 7.96
N GLY A 280 -15.33 22.54 7.43
CA GLY A 280 -15.25 21.87 6.13
C GLY A 280 -14.40 20.59 6.15
N VAL A 281 -13.89 20.16 7.30
CA VAL A 281 -13.14 18.91 7.44
C VAL A 281 -14.11 17.73 7.53
N THR A 282 -13.83 16.68 6.78
CA THR A 282 -14.46 15.37 6.92
C THR A 282 -13.40 14.30 6.92
N VAL A 283 -13.29 13.53 7.98
CA VAL A 283 -12.42 12.35 8.03
C VAL A 283 -13.28 11.09 8.09
N VAL A 284 -12.85 10.05 7.37
CA VAL A 284 -13.51 8.76 7.35
C VAL A 284 -12.50 7.65 7.60
N GLY A 285 -12.86 6.69 8.43
CA GLY A 285 -11.96 5.59 8.73
C GLY A 285 -12.57 4.51 9.61
N ASP A 286 -11.76 3.50 9.89
CA ASP A 286 -12.08 2.36 10.76
C ASP A 286 -10.90 2.06 11.67
N ASP A 287 -10.98 2.40 12.95
CA ASP A 287 -9.96 2.09 13.96
C ASP A 287 -9.62 0.59 14.03
N ALA A 288 -10.57 -0.29 13.67
CA ALA A 288 -10.35 -1.73 13.60
C ALA A 288 -9.46 -2.18 12.43
N GLN A 289 -9.24 -1.31 11.45
CA GLN A 289 -8.42 -1.57 10.26
C GLN A 289 -7.08 -0.82 10.28
N SER A 290 -6.67 -0.20 11.39
CA SER A 290 -5.35 0.43 11.53
C SER A 290 -4.24 -0.63 11.60
N ILE A 291 -3.52 -0.84 10.48
CA ILE A 291 -2.51 -1.91 10.30
C ILE A 291 -1.20 -1.42 9.66
N TYR A 292 -0.89 -0.13 9.77
CA TYR A 292 0.32 0.46 9.20
C TYR A 292 1.22 1.15 10.24
N SER A 293 1.20 0.70 11.50
CA SER A 293 1.99 1.35 12.56
C SER A 293 3.50 1.17 12.36
N PHE A 294 3.90 0.12 11.66
CA PHE A 294 5.28 -0.05 11.19
C PHE A 294 5.75 1.08 10.25
N ARG A 295 4.83 1.86 9.65
CA ARG A 295 5.09 3.09 8.89
C ARG A 295 4.88 4.38 9.70
N GLY A 296 4.66 4.27 11.02
CA GLY A 296 4.39 5.40 11.90
C GLY A 296 2.93 5.87 11.93
N ALA A 297 2.00 5.12 11.31
CA ALA A 297 0.56 5.39 11.49
C ALA A 297 0.15 5.24 12.95
N THR A 298 -0.79 6.06 13.41
CA THR A 298 -1.32 5.97 14.77
C THR A 298 -2.83 5.98 14.79
N VAL A 299 -3.41 4.95 15.42
CA VAL A 299 -4.87 4.86 15.61
C VAL A 299 -5.41 6.01 16.46
N ARG A 300 -4.55 6.65 17.28
CA ARG A 300 -4.94 7.82 18.07
C ARG A 300 -5.45 8.98 17.22
N ASN A 301 -4.97 9.13 15.99
CA ASN A 301 -5.44 10.19 15.10
C ASN A 301 -6.96 10.12 14.92
N ILE A 302 -7.52 8.93 14.67
CA ILE A 302 -8.96 8.77 14.49
C ILE A 302 -9.72 8.78 15.82
N LEU A 303 -9.14 8.18 16.89
CA LEU A 303 -9.78 8.08 18.20
C LEU A 303 -9.92 9.45 18.88
N ASP A 304 -8.92 10.32 18.73
CA ASP A 304 -8.85 11.63 19.37
C ASP A 304 -9.47 12.74 18.52
N PHE A 305 -9.74 12.50 17.24
CA PHE A 305 -10.31 13.50 16.32
C PHE A 305 -11.52 14.26 16.88
N PRO A 306 -12.50 13.63 17.58
CA PRO A 306 -13.66 14.35 18.10
C PRO A 306 -13.34 15.50 19.05
N SER A 307 -12.21 15.46 19.75
CA SER A 307 -11.79 16.46 20.74
C SER A 307 -10.64 17.37 20.27
N GLN A 308 -10.21 17.25 19.00
CA GLN A 308 -9.07 18.02 18.48
C GLN A 308 -9.40 19.47 18.09
N PHE A 309 -10.67 19.85 18.05
CA PHE A 309 -11.12 21.17 17.60
C PHE A 309 -11.86 21.93 18.72
N SER A 310 -12.01 23.24 18.54
CA SER A 310 -12.74 24.11 19.48
C SER A 310 -14.20 23.69 19.69
N GLN A 311 -14.82 23.12 18.66
CA GLN A 311 -16.12 22.44 18.74
C GLN A 311 -15.92 20.94 18.55
N ALA A 312 -16.57 20.14 19.38
CA ALA A 312 -16.51 18.69 19.25
C ALA A 312 -17.03 18.24 17.88
N ALA A 313 -16.32 17.32 17.23
CA ALA A 313 -16.69 16.83 15.91
C ALA A 313 -18.05 16.12 15.96
N ARG A 314 -18.83 16.26 14.88
CA ARG A 314 -19.98 15.40 14.65
C ARG A 314 -19.48 14.00 14.31
N VAL A 315 -19.84 13.01 15.12
CA VAL A 315 -19.54 11.60 14.87
C VAL A 315 -20.76 10.91 14.25
N VAL A 316 -20.56 10.20 13.13
CA VAL A 316 -21.54 9.33 12.49
C VAL A 316 -20.92 7.93 12.37
N THR A 317 -21.61 6.91 12.88
CA THR A 317 -21.13 5.52 12.86
C THR A 317 -21.88 4.72 11.81
N LEU A 318 -21.16 4.02 10.92
CA LEU A 318 -21.74 3.11 9.91
C LEU A 318 -21.52 1.66 10.34
N GLU A 319 -22.59 1.01 10.81
CA GLU A 319 -22.54 -0.36 11.36
C GLU A 319 -23.05 -1.44 10.40
N ARG A 320 -23.94 -1.06 9.47
CA ARG A 320 -24.49 -2.01 8.49
C ARG A 320 -23.44 -2.40 7.46
N ASN A 321 -23.10 -3.69 7.41
CA ASN A 321 -22.16 -4.28 6.49
C ASN A 321 -22.88 -4.85 5.25
N TYR A 322 -22.38 -4.48 4.06
CA TYR A 322 -22.92 -4.90 2.77
C TYR A 322 -22.09 -6.00 2.08
N ARG A 323 -21.02 -6.47 2.73
CA ARG A 323 -20.00 -7.35 2.15
C ARG A 323 -20.14 -8.79 2.65
N SER A 324 -19.93 -8.98 3.95
CA SER A 324 -19.76 -10.25 4.63
C SER A 324 -21.09 -10.76 5.19
N THR A 325 -21.23 -12.07 5.35
CA THR A 325 -22.40 -12.70 6.02
C THR A 325 -22.33 -12.54 7.54
N GLN A 326 -23.48 -12.62 8.21
CA GLN A 326 -23.55 -12.43 9.67
C GLN A 326 -22.63 -13.37 10.47
N PRO A 327 -22.51 -14.68 10.17
CA PRO A 327 -21.60 -15.55 10.91
C PRO A 327 -20.12 -15.13 10.83
N ILE A 328 -19.69 -14.58 9.68
CA ILE A 328 -18.34 -14.02 9.52
C ILE A 328 -18.19 -12.75 10.37
N LEU A 329 -19.21 -11.89 10.38
CA LEU A 329 -19.21 -10.68 11.19
C LEU A 329 -19.19 -11.00 12.69
N ASP A 330 -19.93 -12.03 13.15
CA ASP A 330 -20.00 -12.42 14.55
C ASP A 330 -18.64 -12.87 15.10
N VAL A 331 -17.89 -13.68 14.34
CA VAL A 331 -16.51 -14.05 14.74
C VAL A 331 -15.56 -12.85 14.66
N SER A 332 -15.69 -12.00 13.63
CA SER A 332 -14.82 -10.83 13.44
C SER A 332 -15.04 -9.77 14.53
N ASN A 333 -16.30 -9.50 14.90
CA ASN A 333 -16.70 -8.62 16.00
C ASN A 333 -16.13 -9.10 17.34
N ARG A 334 -16.14 -10.43 17.60
CA ARG A 334 -15.53 -11.02 18.81
C ARG A 334 -14.01 -10.87 18.86
N VAL A 335 -13.32 -11.07 17.73
CA VAL A 335 -11.87 -10.86 17.64
C VAL A 335 -11.51 -9.42 17.96
N ILE A 336 -12.19 -8.44 17.35
CA ILE A 336 -11.86 -7.01 17.54
C ILE A 336 -12.37 -6.44 18.86
N ALA A 337 -13.43 -7.01 19.45
CA ALA A 337 -13.94 -6.58 20.76
C ALA A 337 -12.91 -6.71 21.90
N GLN A 338 -11.86 -7.51 21.70
CA GLN A 338 -10.75 -7.68 22.64
C GLN A 338 -9.63 -6.61 22.50
N ALA A 339 -9.75 -5.66 21.57
CA ALA A 339 -8.83 -4.52 21.49
C ALA A 339 -9.08 -3.56 22.68
N ALA A 340 -8.03 -3.02 23.31
CA ALA A 340 -8.18 -2.21 24.51
C ALA A 340 -8.80 -0.84 24.20
N GLU A 341 -8.39 -0.23 23.08
CA GLU A 341 -8.91 1.05 22.62
C GLU A 341 -9.57 0.91 21.25
N ARG A 342 -10.85 1.34 21.17
CA ARG A 342 -11.64 1.34 19.94
C ARG A 342 -12.84 2.27 20.02
N HIS A 343 -13.36 2.68 18.87
CA HIS A 343 -14.75 3.14 18.80
C HIS A 343 -15.66 1.92 18.88
N ALA A 344 -16.50 1.89 19.93
CA ALA A 344 -17.47 0.82 20.10
C ALA A 344 -18.48 0.84 18.93
N LYS A 345 -18.44 -0.23 18.14
CA LYS A 345 -19.38 -0.54 17.07
C LYS A 345 -19.53 -2.04 16.91
N THR A 346 -20.69 -2.48 16.43
CA THR A 346 -20.99 -3.89 16.18
C THR A 346 -21.54 -4.04 14.76
N LEU A 347 -20.79 -4.73 13.89
CA LEU A 347 -21.20 -4.87 12.51
C LEU A 347 -22.32 -5.90 12.35
N TRP A 348 -23.33 -5.56 11.55
CA TRP A 348 -24.47 -6.42 11.26
C TRP A 348 -24.84 -6.39 9.78
N THR A 349 -25.53 -7.42 9.29
CA THR A 349 -25.97 -7.52 7.90
C THR A 349 -27.30 -8.27 7.78
N ASP A 350 -28.05 -7.98 6.72
CA ASP A 350 -29.24 -8.75 6.32
C ASP A 350 -28.93 -9.82 5.26
N LYS A 351 -27.64 -9.99 4.89
CA LYS A 351 -27.25 -10.98 3.90
C LYS A 351 -27.54 -12.40 4.41
N PRO A 352 -28.18 -13.26 3.61
CA PRO A 352 -28.31 -14.67 3.94
C PRO A 352 -26.92 -15.32 4.02
N SER A 353 -26.77 -16.32 4.89
CA SER A 353 -25.53 -17.10 5.02
C SER A 353 -25.75 -18.55 4.65
N ALA A 354 -24.78 -19.15 3.96
CA ALA A 354 -24.76 -20.57 3.65
C ALA A 354 -24.19 -21.44 4.79
N GLY A 355 -23.46 -20.84 5.73
CA GLY A 355 -22.81 -21.60 6.80
C GLY A 355 -22.02 -20.72 7.77
N ARG A 356 -21.27 -21.38 8.66
CA ARG A 356 -20.31 -20.74 9.56
C ARG A 356 -18.92 -20.68 8.89
N PRO A 357 -18.06 -19.73 9.27
CA PRO A 357 -16.65 -19.77 8.89
C PRO A 357 -15.99 -21.05 9.40
N GLN A 358 -15.00 -21.56 8.67
CA GLN A 358 -14.31 -22.82 9.00
C GLN A 358 -12.97 -22.57 9.68
N LEU A 359 -12.70 -23.34 10.73
CA LEU A 359 -11.40 -23.43 11.37
C LEU A 359 -10.83 -24.82 11.09
N VAL A 360 -9.75 -24.88 10.31
CA VAL A 360 -9.28 -26.11 9.68
C VAL A 360 -7.92 -26.48 10.25
N LEU A 361 -7.89 -27.57 11.01
CA LEU A 361 -6.69 -28.13 11.60
C LEU A 361 -6.00 -29.03 10.58
N VAL A 362 -4.73 -28.73 10.28
CA VAL A 362 -3.91 -29.51 9.33
C VAL A 362 -2.58 -29.94 9.96
N PRO A 363 -1.99 -31.08 9.57
CA PRO A 363 -0.76 -31.57 10.19
C PRO A 363 0.44 -30.63 10.06
N ASP A 364 0.57 -29.93 8.93
CA ASP A 364 1.72 -29.09 8.58
C ASP A 364 1.41 -28.15 7.39
N GLU A 365 2.37 -27.31 7.02
CA GLU A 365 2.24 -26.32 5.93
C GLU A 365 2.06 -26.96 4.54
N ALA A 366 2.55 -28.19 4.32
CA ALA A 366 2.35 -28.88 3.06
C ALA A 366 0.91 -29.36 2.92
N GLN A 367 0.35 -29.95 3.98
CA GLN A 367 -1.06 -30.35 4.00
C GLN A 367 -2.01 -29.15 3.97
N GLN A 368 -1.60 -28.01 4.52
CA GLN A 368 -2.31 -26.74 4.34
C GLN A 368 -2.42 -26.37 2.85
N ALA A 369 -1.32 -26.42 2.11
CA ALA A 369 -1.30 -26.10 0.69
C ALA A 369 -2.21 -27.03 -0.13
N VAL A 370 -2.14 -28.34 0.16
CA VAL A 370 -3.00 -29.37 -0.46
C VAL A 370 -4.48 -29.05 -0.22
N TRP A 371 -4.87 -28.82 1.04
CA TRP A 371 -6.26 -28.55 1.39
C TRP A 371 -6.80 -27.28 0.73
N VAL A 372 -5.98 -26.20 0.71
CA VAL A 372 -6.36 -24.95 0.06
C VAL A 372 -6.56 -25.16 -1.43
N ALA A 373 -5.65 -25.89 -2.10
CA ALA A 373 -5.81 -26.20 -3.52
C ALA A 373 -7.04 -27.05 -3.80
N ASP A 374 -7.34 -28.05 -2.96
CA ASP A 374 -8.56 -28.87 -3.06
C ASP A 374 -9.82 -28.01 -2.93
N LYS A 375 -9.88 -27.15 -1.92
CA LYS A 375 -11.05 -26.27 -1.70
C LYS A 375 -11.24 -25.21 -2.77
N VAL A 376 -10.15 -24.66 -3.31
CA VAL A 376 -10.23 -23.71 -4.42
C VAL A 376 -10.84 -24.37 -5.65
N LEU A 377 -10.45 -25.61 -5.95
CA LEU A 377 -11.02 -26.39 -7.05
C LEU A 377 -12.46 -26.79 -6.78
N GLU A 378 -12.79 -27.21 -5.56
CA GLU A 378 -14.17 -27.53 -5.16
C GLU A 378 -15.12 -26.33 -5.36
N HIS A 379 -14.72 -25.14 -4.93
CA HIS A 379 -15.48 -23.92 -5.18
C HIS A 379 -15.59 -23.59 -6.67
N ARG A 380 -14.52 -23.81 -7.44
CA ARG A 380 -14.52 -23.61 -8.90
C ARG A 380 -15.51 -24.53 -9.59
N GLU A 381 -15.53 -25.81 -9.25
CA GLU A 381 -16.53 -26.77 -9.75
C GLU A 381 -17.95 -26.41 -9.30
N GLY A 382 -18.09 -25.79 -8.12
CA GLY A 382 -19.33 -25.18 -7.64
C GLY A 382 -19.73 -23.87 -8.35
N GLY A 383 -18.93 -23.39 -9.31
CA GLY A 383 -19.21 -22.20 -10.12
C GLY A 383 -18.55 -20.90 -9.65
N LEU A 384 -17.73 -20.91 -8.59
CA LEU A 384 -16.97 -19.75 -8.15
C LEU A 384 -15.67 -19.60 -8.95
N ALA A 385 -15.62 -18.59 -9.81
CA ALA A 385 -14.40 -18.23 -10.57
C ALA A 385 -13.19 -18.08 -9.63
N LEU A 386 -12.00 -18.52 -10.06
CA LEU A 386 -10.76 -18.41 -9.28
C LEU A 386 -10.48 -16.96 -8.85
N LYS A 387 -10.78 -15.97 -9.69
CA LYS A 387 -10.59 -14.54 -9.39
C LYS A 387 -11.50 -14.02 -8.28
N SER A 388 -12.56 -14.76 -7.95
CA SER A 388 -13.45 -14.49 -6.82
C SER A 388 -12.97 -15.15 -5.52
N GLN A 389 -11.80 -15.80 -5.55
CA GLN A 389 -11.19 -16.49 -4.42
C GLN A 389 -9.81 -15.89 -4.14
N ALA A 390 -9.43 -15.85 -2.86
CA ALA A 390 -8.11 -15.36 -2.46
C ALA A 390 -7.50 -16.15 -1.30
N VAL A 391 -6.18 -16.22 -1.31
CA VAL A 391 -5.37 -16.75 -0.23
C VAL A 391 -4.55 -15.64 0.40
N LEU A 392 -4.76 -15.42 1.68
CA LEU A 392 -4.14 -14.36 2.46
C LEU A 392 -3.11 -14.92 3.44
N PHE A 393 -1.99 -14.23 3.56
CA PHE A 393 -0.89 -14.62 4.44
C PHE A 393 -0.24 -13.41 5.12
N ARG A 394 0.38 -13.64 6.28
CA ARG A 394 1.06 -12.58 7.03
C ARG A 394 2.34 -12.09 6.35
N THR A 395 3.13 -13.02 5.81
CA THR A 395 4.44 -12.78 5.19
C THR A 395 4.50 -13.47 3.83
N SER A 396 5.14 -12.84 2.83
CA SER A 396 5.20 -13.34 1.44
C SER A 396 5.90 -14.69 1.27
N THR A 397 6.66 -15.14 2.26
CA THR A 397 7.29 -16.46 2.29
C THR A 397 6.32 -17.58 2.64
N HIS A 398 5.23 -17.29 3.37
CA HIS A 398 4.24 -18.30 3.79
C HIS A 398 3.47 -18.89 2.60
N SER A 399 3.45 -18.21 1.45
CA SER A 399 2.79 -18.71 0.24
C SER A 399 3.64 -19.72 -0.54
N ALA A 400 4.93 -19.86 -0.27
CA ALA A 400 5.82 -20.66 -1.11
C ALA A 400 5.39 -22.14 -1.27
N PRO A 401 4.98 -22.87 -0.21
CA PRO A 401 4.46 -24.23 -0.36
C PRO A 401 3.20 -24.30 -1.23
N LEU A 402 2.33 -23.29 -1.12
CA LEU A 402 1.12 -23.20 -1.92
C LEU A 402 1.42 -22.89 -3.39
N GLU A 403 2.34 -21.98 -3.68
CA GLU A 403 2.75 -21.66 -5.06
C GLU A 403 3.24 -22.91 -5.81
N LEU A 404 4.05 -23.74 -5.15
CA LEU A 404 4.51 -25.02 -5.68
C LEU A 404 3.34 -25.98 -5.96
N GLU A 405 2.38 -26.06 -5.03
CA GLU A 405 1.22 -26.94 -5.16
C GLU A 405 0.25 -26.48 -6.26
N LEU A 406 0.00 -25.18 -6.38
CA LEU A 406 -0.81 -24.60 -7.45
C LEU A 406 -0.16 -24.83 -8.82
N ALA A 407 1.15 -24.62 -8.93
CA ALA A 407 1.91 -24.88 -10.16
C ALA A 407 1.86 -26.37 -10.53
N ARG A 408 2.05 -27.28 -9.57
CA ARG A 408 1.97 -28.74 -9.77
C ARG A 408 0.61 -29.18 -10.32
N ARG A 409 -0.46 -28.48 -9.92
CA ARG A 409 -1.84 -28.77 -10.33
C ARG A 409 -2.34 -27.94 -11.50
N ASN A 410 -1.47 -27.10 -12.08
CA ASN A 410 -1.82 -26.19 -13.16
C ASN A 410 -2.99 -25.25 -12.79
N ILE A 411 -3.05 -24.77 -11.55
CA ILE A 411 -4.01 -23.76 -11.10
C ILE A 411 -3.39 -22.38 -11.33
N PRO A 412 -3.92 -21.55 -12.24
CA PRO A 412 -3.36 -20.24 -12.53
C PRO A 412 -3.51 -19.31 -11.33
N PHE A 413 -2.48 -18.52 -11.03
CA PHE A 413 -2.51 -17.59 -9.91
C PHE A 413 -1.69 -16.32 -10.14
N VAL A 414 -2.03 -15.27 -9.39
CA VAL A 414 -1.30 -13.99 -9.34
C VAL A 414 -0.96 -13.66 -7.89
N LYS A 415 0.31 -13.31 -7.63
CA LYS A 415 0.82 -12.96 -6.31
C LYS A 415 1.03 -11.46 -6.17
N TYR A 416 0.32 -10.85 -5.23
CA TYR A 416 0.45 -9.44 -4.86
C TYR A 416 1.36 -9.28 -3.63
N GLY A 417 2.38 -8.41 -3.75
CA GLY A 417 3.33 -8.10 -2.67
C GLY A 417 4.72 -8.74 -2.81
N GLY A 418 5.23 -8.91 -4.04
CA GLY A 418 6.62 -9.31 -4.37
C GLY A 418 7.61 -8.14 -4.49
N LEU A 419 8.83 -8.41 -5.01
CA LEU A 419 9.87 -7.39 -5.30
C LEU A 419 9.34 -6.41 -6.35
N LYS A 420 9.50 -5.10 -6.13
CA LYS A 420 8.79 -4.07 -6.92
C LYS A 420 9.45 -3.86 -8.30
N PHE A 421 8.67 -3.59 -9.34
CA PHE A 421 9.15 -3.21 -10.69
C PHE A 421 10.28 -2.18 -10.71
N LEU A 422 10.18 -1.16 -9.87
CA LEU A 422 11.18 -0.09 -9.80
C LEU A 422 12.48 -0.53 -9.13
N GLU A 423 12.54 -1.70 -8.51
CA GLU A 423 13.76 -2.27 -7.95
C GLU A 423 14.57 -3.04 -9.01
N ALA A 424 13.95 -3.37 -10.15
CA ALA A 424 14.62 -4.03 -11.26
C ALA A 424 15.74 -3.13 -11.83
N SER A 425 16.95 -3.68 -11.96
CA SER A 425 18.13 -2.87 -12.28
C SER A 425 17.99 -2.15 -13.62
N HIS A 426 17.43 -2.81 -14.63
CA HIS A 426 17.23 -2.22 -15.96
C HIS A 426 16.18 -1.11 -15.99
N VAL A 427 15.17 -1.19 -15.11
CA VAL A 427 14.18 -0.12 -14.91
C VAL A 427 14.84 1.08 -14.21
N LYS A 428 15.63 0.83 -13.17
CA LYS A 428 16.38 1.89 -12.46
C LYS A 428 17.35 2.63 -13.36
N ASP A 429 17.99 1.94 -14.29
CA ASP A 429 18.93 2.53 -15.24
C ASP A 429 18.24 3.56 -16.14
N LEU A 430 17.12 3.19 -16.78
CA LEU A 430 16.34 4.12 -17.59
C LEU A 430 15.82 5.31 -16.77
N LEU A 431 15.30 5.05 -15.57
CA LEU A 431 14.80 6.12 -14.70
C LEU A 431 15.91 7.05 -14.22
N ALA A 432 17.12 6.54 -14.02
CA ALA A 432 18.27 7.39 -13.68
C ALA A 432 18.64 8.33 -14.82
N VAL A 433 18.53 7.91 -16.09
CA VAL A 433 18.73 8.80 -17.26
C VAL A 433 17.74 9.96 -17.22
N LEU A 434 16.45 9.64 -17.04
CA LEU A 434 15.39 10.65 -16.98
C LEU A 434 15.54 11.57 -15.77
N ARG A 435 15.82 11.02 -14.59
CA ARG A 435 16.04 11.79 -13.34
C ARG A 435 17.25 12.71 -13.44
N PHE A 436 18.34 12.26 -14.06
CA PHE A 436 19.55 13.06 -14.21
C PHE A 436 19.38 14.22 -15.21
N ALA A 437 18.56 14.02 -16.24
CA ALA A 437 18.20 15.08 -17.17
C ALA A 437 17.22 16.11 -16.55
N GLU A 438 16.28 15.65 -15.71
CA GLU A 438 15.35 16.51 -14.96
C GLU A 438 16.07 17.33 -13.88
N ASN A 439 16.91 16.67 -13.08
CA ASN A 439 17.68 17.26 -12.00
C ASN A 439 19.19 16.99 -12.20
N PRO A 440 19.93 17.95 -12.82
CA PRO A 440 21.37 17.83 -13.01
C PRO A 440 22.19 17.79 -11.71
N ARG A 441 21.62 18.21 -10.58
CA ARG A 441 22.25 18.10 -9.24
C ARG A 441 22.03 16.73 -8.60
N GLY A 442 21.22 15.86 -9.22
CA GLY A 442 20.94 14.50 -8.76
C GLY A 442 22.16 13.59 -8.90
N ARG A 443 23.12 13.71 -7.98
CA ARG A 443 24.40 13.00 -8.02
C ARG A 443 24.24 11.48 -8.08
N MET A 444 23.28 10.90 -7.36
CA MET A 444 23.02 9.46 -7.40
C MET A 444 22.59 8.96 -8.79
N ALA A 445 21.67 9.68 -9.44
CA ALA A 445 21.21 9.35 -10.78
C ALA A 445 22.34 9.54 -11.80
N GLY A 446 23.07 10.66 -11.73
CA GLY A 446 24.22 10.93 -12.58
C GLY A 446 25.32 9.87 -12.43
N PHE A 447 25.65 9.48 -11.20
CA PHE A 447 26.63 8.42 -10.94
C PHE A 447 26.21 7.11 -11.60
N ARG A 448 24.96 6.68 -11.39
CA ARG A 448 24.42 5.47 -12.02
C ARG A 448 24.52 5.53 -13.55
N VAL A 449 24.10 6.63 -14.17
CA VAL A 449 24.15 6.83 -15.62
C VAL A 449 25.58 6.75 -16.15
N THR A 450 26.55 7.40 -15.47
CA THR A 450 27.95 7.35 -15.90
C THR A 450 28.54 5.95 -15.87
N GLN A 451 28.12 5.10 -14.92
CA GLN A 451 28.58 3.70 -14.83
C GLN A 451 27.99 2.79 -15.93
N LEU A 452 26.96 3.24 -16.66
CA LEU A 452 26.44 2.51 -17.82
C LEU A 452 27.35 2.68 -19.06
N ILE A 453 28.21 3.69 -19.07
CA ILE A 453 29.08 4.01 -20.21
C ILE A 453 30.35 3.14 -20.13
N PRO A 454 30.63 2.28 -21.12
CA PRO A 454 31.80 1.42 -21.07
C PRO A 454 33.08 2.24 -21.04
N GLY A 455 34.02 1.85 -20.18
CA GLY A 455 35.28 2.59 -19.97
C GLY A 455 35.19 3.75 -18.95
N ILE A 456 34.00 4.00 -18.36
CA ILE A 456 33.84 4.92 -17.24
C ILE A 456 33.65 4.13 -15.94
N GLY A 457 34.67 4.15 -15.08
CA GLY A 457 34.61 3.58 -13.74
C GLY A 457 34.18 4.59 -12.66
N PRO A 458 34.08 4.16 -11.39
CA PRO A 458 33.63 4.99 -10.27
C PRO A 458 34.37 6.32 -10.12
N ALA A 459 35.71 6.30 -10.23
CA ALA A 459 36.55 7.49 -10.09
C ALA A 459 36.28 8.54 -11.19
N THR A 460 36.09 8.08 -12.43
CA THR A 460 35.78 8.98 -13.56
C THR A 460 34.39 9.57 -13.42
N GLY A 461 33.40 8.77 -13.00
CA GLY A 461 32.05 9.24 -12.73
C GLY A 461 32.02 10.29 -11.60
N ALA A 462 32.72 10.03 -10.49
CA ALA A 462 32.84 11.00 -9.39
C ALA A 462 33.47 12.32 -9.86
N ARG A 463 34.55 12.27 -10.64
CA ARG A 463 35.21 13.47 -11.19
C ARG A 463 34.28 14.33 -12.05
N LEU A 464 33.40 13.72 -12.86
CA LEU A 464 32.39 14.45 -13.61
C LEU A 464 31.44 15.17 -12.66
N LEU A 465 30.87 14.44 -11.69
CA LEU A 465 29.85 14.97 -10.80
C LEU A 465 30.41 16.08 -9.92
N ASP A 466 31.65 15.95 -9.46
CA ASP A 466 32.35 17.02 -8.74
C ASP A 466 32.51 18.28 -9.61
N ALA A 467 32.82 18.11 -10.90
CA ALA A 467 32.87 19.23 -11.84
C ALA A 467 31.49 19.86 -12.08
N MET A 468 30.43 19.05 -12.12
CA MET A 468 29.05 19.53 -12.24
C MET A 468 28.59 20.29 -11.00
N ASP A 469 28.94 19.83 -9.80
CA ASP A 469 28.59 20.47 -8.52
C ASP A 469 29.21 21.88 -8.40
N GLN A 470 30.38 22.09 -9.01
CA GLN A 470 31.07 23.39 -9.04
C GLN A 470 30.64 24.29 -10.22
N ALA A 471 29.97 23.73 -11.23
CA ALA A 471 29.60 24.46 -12.43
C ALA A 471 28.33 25.29 -12.24
N ALA A 472 28.32 26.53 -12.74
CA ALA A 472 27.11 27.35 -12.78
C ALA A 472 26.03 26.72 -13.69
N ASP A 473 26.45 26.09 -14.79
CA ASP A 473 25.61 25.23 -15.63
C ASP A 473 26.15 23.79 -15.64
N PRO A 474 25.51 22.87 -14.91
CA PRO A 474 25.89 21.46 -14.91
C PRO A 474 25.87 20.79 -16.29
N ALA A 475 25.04 21.24 -17.25
CA ALA A 475 25.08 20.65 -18.60
C ALA A 475 26.35 21.02 -19.37
N ALA A 476 26.86 22.24 -19.18
CA ALA A 476 28.14 22.63 -19.76
C ALA A 476 29.26 21.69 -19.28
N ALA A 477 29.25 21.34 -17.99
CA ALA A 477 30.23 20.40 -17.43
C ALA A 477 30.16 19.00 -18.07
N VAL A 478 28.97 18.48 -18.44
CA VAL A 478 28.84 17.20 -19.17
C VAL A 478 29.43 17.31 -20.58
N ARG A 479 29.10 18.38 -21.30
CA ARG A 479 29.58 18.62 -22.68
C ARG A 479 31.11 18.78 -22.73
N ASP A 480 31.65 19.52 -21.77
CA ASP A 480 33.06 19.91 -21.75
C ASP A 480 33.95 18.86 -21.03
N PHE A 481 33.35 17.80 -20.48
CA PHE A 481 34.07 16.73 -19.80
C PHE A 481 34.95 15.94 -20.76
N VAL A 482 36.19 15.71 -20.35
CA VAL A 482 37.15 14.88 -21.09
C VAL A 482 37.16 13.46 -20.48
N PRO A 483 36.52 12.46 -21.13
CA PRO A 483 36.52 11.08 -20.67
C PRO A 483 37.85 10.37 -21.01
N PRO A 484 38.12 9.19 -20.41
CA PRO A 484 39.20 8.30 -20.86
C PRO A 484 39.12 8.00 -22.36
N ALA A 485 40.26 7.81 -23.01
CA ALA A 485 40.32 7.58 -24.46
C ALA A 485 39.41 6.44 -24.95
N ALA A 486 39.33 5.35 -24.17
CA ALA A 486 38.49 4.19 -24.46
C ALA A 486 36.96 4.48 -24.40
N ALA A 487 36.55 5.54 -23.70
CA ALA A 487 35.14 5.91 -23.52
C ALA A 487 34.71 7.10 -24.40
N ARG A 488 35.61 7.69 -25.20
CA ARG A 488 35.37 8.96 -25.90
C ARG A 488 34.20 8.91 -26.87
N ALA A 489 34.06 7.82 -27.63
CA ALA A 489 32.97 7.68 -28.60
C ALA A 489 31.60 7.58 -27.91
N GLU A 490 31.47 6.66 -26.95
CA GLU A 490 30.23 6.46 -26.19
C GLU A 490 29.85 7.67 -25.34
N TRP A 491 30.86 8.38 -24.79
CA TRP A 491 30.63 9.64 -24.08
C TRP A 491 30.07 10.73 -24.98
N ALA A 492 30.55 10.85 -26.22
CA ALA A 492 30.02 11.83 -27.17
C ALA A 492 28.54 11.58 -27.47
N VAL A 493 28.16 10.31 -27.67
CA VAL A 493 26.76 9.89 -27.87
C VAL A 493 25.91 10.22 -26.64
N PHE A 494 26.43 9.96 -25.43
CA PHE A 494 25.74 10.33 -24.19
C PHE A 494 25.59 11.84 -24.03
N ALA A 495 26.64 12.62 -24.26
CA ALA A 495 26.61 14.08 -24.10
C ALA A 495 25.60 14.73 -25.05
N GLU A 496 25.49 14.23 -26.28
CA GLU A 496 24.46 14.66 -27.25
C GLU A 496 23.05 14.30 -26.78
N ALA A 497 22.83 13.05 -26.35
CA ALA A 497 21.55 12.61 -25.82
C ALA A 497 21.14 13.42 -24.57
N TYR A 498 22.06 13.66 -23.63
CA TYR A 498 21.82 14.45 -22.43
C TYR A 498 21.48 15.91 -22.76
N ALA A 499 22.20 16.54 -23.69
CA ALA A 499 21.90 17.89 -24.13
C ALA A 499 20.51 17.97 -24.79
N ALA A 500 20.15 17.00 -25.62
CA ALA A 500 18.84 16.93 -26.26
C ALA A 500 17.71 16.67 -25.25
N LEU A 501 17.92 15.81 -24.25
CA LEU A 501 16.97 15.58 -23.15
C LEU A 501 16.72 16.83 -22.30
N ARG A 502 17.68 17.75 -22.24
CA ARG A 502 17.54 19.04 -21.53
C ARG A 502 17.08 20.19 -22.42
N ALA A 503 16.97 19.97 -23.73
CA ALA A 503 16.54 21.01 -24.65
C ALA A 503 15.02 21.27 -24.51
N PRO A 504 14.57 22.53 -24.35
CA PRO A 504 13.15 22.86 -24.26
C PRO A 504 12.33 22.46 -25.49
N SER A 505 13.00 22.23 -26.62
CA SER A 505 12.38 21.85 -27.90
C SER A 505 11.93 20.39 -27.98
N LEU A 506 12.31 19.53 -27.02
CA LEU A 506 11.93 18.12 -27.02
C LEU A 506 10.64 17.93 -26.21
N PRO A 507 9.48 17.74 -26.86
CA PRO A 507 8.23 17.60 -26.14
C PRO A 507 8.14 16.23 -25.46
N TRP A 508 7.45 16.18 -24.32
CA TRP A 508 7.01 14.93 -23.72
C TRP A 508 5.97 14.24 -24.63
N PRO A 509 6.01 12.91 -24.85
CA PRO A 509 6.92 11.90 -24.26
C PRO A 509 8.13 11.53 -25.14
N ALA A 510 8.51 12.33 -26.15
CA ALA A 510 9.57 11.99 -27.11
C ALA A 510 10.98 11.93 -26.48
N ASP A 511 11.15 12.56 -25.32
CA ASP A 511 12.34 12.44 -24.48
C ASP A 511 12.51 11.05 -23.86
N VAL A 512 11.42 10.34 -23.52
CA VAL A 512 11.51 8.95 -23.07
C VAL A 512 12.01 8.06 -24.20
N ASP A 513 11.51 8.26 -25.42
CA ASP A 513 11.99 7.50 -26.59
C ASP A 513 13.47 7.78 -26.87
N LEU A 514 13.94 9.02 -26.63
CA LEU A 514 15.37 9.34 -26.71
C LEU A 514 16.18 8.61 -25.62
N ALA A 515 15.72 8.63 -24.37
CA ALA A 515 16.38 7.93 -23.27
C ALA A 515 16.43 6.41 -23.50
N VAL A 516 15.34 5.81 -23.99
CA VAL A 516 15.28 4.39 -24.35
C VAL A 516 16.24 4.06 -25.49
N ARG A 517 16.25 4.86 -26.56
CA ARG A 517 17.18 4.66 -27.68
C ARG A 517 18.64 4.69 -27.25
N TRP A 518 18.99 5.60 -26.34
CA TRP A 518 20.34 5.66 -25.77
C TRP A 518 20.66 4.46 -24.86
N TYR A 519 19.69 4.02 -24.06
CA TYR A 519 19.90 2.98 -23.05
C TYR A 519 19.89 1.54 -23.62
N LEU A 520 19.12 1.26 -24.67
CA LEU A 520 18.96 -0.10 -25.23
C LEU A 520 20.30 -0.81 -25.55
N PRO A 521 21.29 -0.17 -26.20
CA PRO A 521 22.59 -0.80 -26.44
C PRO A 521 23.33 -1.17 -25.14
N HIS A 522 23.16 -0.39 -24.07
CA HIS A 522 23.74 -0.69 -22.77
C HIS A 522 22.99 -1.83 -22.05
N LEU A 523 21.67 -1.89 -22.19
CA LEU A 523 20.85 -3.00 -21.69
C LEU A 523 21.34 -4.34 -22.24
N GLU A 524 21.47 -4.44 -23.58
CA GLU A 524 21.92 -5.65 -24.28
C GLU A 524 23.35 -6.06 -23.89
N ARG A 525 24.21 -5.08 -23.57
CA ARG A 525 25.59 -5.33 -23.13
C ARG A 525 25.69 -5.79 -21.67
N LEU A 526 24.86 -5.22 -20.78
CA LEU A 526 24.95 -5.43 -19.33
C LEU A 526 24.16 -6.64 -18.86
N TYR A 527 23.12 -7.04 -19.58
CA TYR A 527 22.19 -8.07 -19.16
C TYR A 527 21.97 -9.11 -20.25
N ASP A 528 22.16 -10.38 -19.89
CA ASP A 528 21.71 -11.50 -20.71
C ASP A 528 20.18 -11.61 -20.58
N ASP A 529 19.45 -11.36 -21.66
CA ASP A 529 17.97 -11.35 -21.70
C ASP A 529 17.42 -12.18 -22.89
N PRO A 530 17.62 -13.52 -22.93
CA PRO A 530 17.18 -14.34 -24.06
C PRO A 530 15.66 -14.35 -24.27
N SER A 531 14.89 -14.07 -23.21
CA SER A 531 13.42 -14.01 -23.24
C SER A 531 12.87 -12.64 -23.63
N GLY A 532 13.72 -11.60 -23.71
CA GLY A 532 13.32 -10.22 -24.04
C GLY A 532 12.48 -9.53 -22.96
N VAL A 533 12.46 -10.03 -21.72
CA VAL A 533 11.61 -9.50 -20.65
C VAL A 533 12.07 -8.12 -20.22
N ARG A 534 13.39 -7.91 -20.05
CA ARG A 534 13.93 -6.61 -19.60
C ARG A 534 13.72 -5.53 -20.65
N ARG A 535 13.87 -5.90 -21.93
CA ARG A 535 13.52 -5.00 -23.04
C ARG A 535 12.02 -4.67 -23.04
N GLY A 536 11.17 -5.67 -22.83
CA GLY A 536 9.73 -5.50 -22.70
C GLY A 536 9.34 -4.53 -21.57
N ASP A 537 10.02 -4.60 -20.42
CA ASP A 537 9.82 -3.70 -19.28
C ASP A 537 10.14 -2.24 -19.64
N VAL A 538 11.28 -2.01 -20.30
CA VAL A 538 11.73 -0.68 -20.76
C VAL A 538 10.75 -0.08 -21.77
N GLU A 539 10.32 -0.87 -22.76
CA GLU A 539 9.36 -0.45 -23.77
C GLU A 539 7.96 -0.21 -23.18
N GLN A 540 7.56 -1.01 -22.17
CA GLN A 540 6.32 -0.77 -21.43
C GLN A 540 6.38 0.56 -20.67
N LEU A 541 7.52 0.88 -20.07
CA LEU A 541 7.75 2.12 -19.36
C LEU A 541 7.59 3.32 -20.31
N ALA A 542 8.12 3.23 -21.54
CA ALA A 542 7.92 4.22 -22.59
C ALA A 542 6.46 4.37 -23.01
N ARG A 543 5.73 3.26 -23.17
CA ARG A 543 4.28 3.32 -23.47
C ARG A 543 3.48 3.98 -22.35
N LEU A 544 3.82 3.70 -21.09
CA LEU A 544 3.17 4.31 -19.92
C LEU A 544 3.43 5.82 -19.85
N ALA A 545 4.63 6.27 -20.22
CA ALA A 545 5.02 7.67 -20.20
C ALA A 545 4.06 8.58 -20.98
N GLY A 546 3.51 8.12 -22.11
CA GLY A 546 2.54 8.87 -22.91
C GLY A 546 1.22 9.19 -22.19
N GLY A 547 0.90 8.50 -21.09
CA GLY A 547 -0.26 8.81 -20.24
C GLY A 547 -0.06 10.00 -19.29
N TYR A 548 1.15 10.55 -19.22
CA TYR A 548 1.52 11.64 -18.31
C TYR A 548 1.73 12.94 -19.08
N GLY A 549 1.61 14.08 -18.39
CA GLY A 549 1.73 15.40 -19.01
C GLY A 549 3.17 15.94 -19.10
N SER A 550 4.12 15.37 -18.36
CA SER A 550 5.51 15.82 -18.30
C SER A 550 6.43 14.74 -17.72
N ARG A 551 7.75 14.89 -17.93
CA ARG A 551 8.79 14.04 -17.33
C ARG A 551 8.76 14.08 -15.82
N GLU A 552 8.71 15.28 -15.25
CA GLU A 552 8.55 15.49 -13.82
C GLU A 552 7.38 14.68 -13.27
N ARG A 553 6.18 14.87 -13.85
CA ARG A 553 4.97 14.21 -13.36
C ARG A 553 5.08 12.70 -13.51
N PHE A 554 5.67 12.22 -14.59
CA PHE A 554 5.94 10.80 -14.78
C PHE A 554 6.87 10.23 -13.71
N LEU A 555 8.02 10.86 -13.46
CA LEU A 555 9.00 10.42 -12.48
C LEU A 555 8.44 10.47 -11.05
N THR A 556 7.74 11.55 -10.72
CA THR A 556 7.04 11.73 -9.43
C THR A 556 6.02 10.62 -9.25
N GLU A 557 5.06 10.48 -10.16
CA GLU A 557 3.95 9.52 -10.04
C GLU A 557 4.43 8.06 -10.07
N LEU A 558 5.45 7.75 -10.88
CA LEU A 558 6.02 6.42 -10.92
C LEU A 558 6.73 6.10 -9.61
N THR A 559 7.51 7.03 -9.07
CA THR A 559 8.15 6.86 -7.76
C THR A 559 7.09 6.69 -6.67
N LEU A 560 6.02 7.51 -6.67
CA LEU A 560 4.95 7.43 -5.69
C LEU A 560 4.11 6.13 -5.79
N ASP A 561 3.97 5.58 -6.99
CA ASP A 561 3.19 4.37 -7.27
C ASP A 561 3.86 3.50 -8.35
N PRO A 562 4.85 2.66 -7.97
CA PRO A 562 5.43 1.66 -8.84
C PRO A 562 4.34 0.77 -9.46
N PRO A 563 4.28 0.59 -10.80
CA PRO A 563 3.51 -0.50 -11.37
C PRO A 563 4.10 -1.84 -10.89
N GLU A 564 3.30 -2.91 -10.95
CA GLU A 564 3.79 -4.27 -10.67
C GLU A 564 4.76 -4.70 -11.76
N ALA A 565 5.79 -5.49 -11.41
CA ALA A 565 6.81 -5.83 -12.39
C ALA A 565 6.25 -6.77 -13.45
N THR A 566 6.69 -6.64 -14.69
CA THR A 566 6.37 -7.66 -15.71
C THR A 566 7.06 -8.99 -15.38
N SER A 567 8.17 -8.97 -14.63
CA SER A 567 8.73 -10.17 -13.99
C SER A 567 7.90 -10.73 -12.83
N ASP A 568 6.99 -9.93 -12.24
CA ASP A 568 5.96 -10.41 -11.29
C ASP A 568 4.76 -11.04 -12.02
N ARG A 569 4.69 -10.89 -13.35
CA ARG A 569 3.73 -11.60 -14.19
C ARG A 569 4.40 -12.88 -14.73
N PRO A 570 3.98 -14.08 -14.33
CA PRO A 570 4.24 -15.24 -15.19
C PRO A 570 3.57 -14.97 -16.55
N GLY A 571 4.29 -15.19 -17.66
CA GLY A 571 3.73 -15.11 -19.01
C GLY A 571 2.69 -16.21 -19.29
N PRO A 572 2.19 -16.25 -20.54
CA PRO A 572 0.86 -15.77 -20.94
C PRO A 572 -0.32 -16.60 -20.35
N PRO A 573 -1.40 -15.97 -19.85
CA PRO A 573 -2.66 -16.66 -19.64
C PRO A 573 -3.52 -16.64 -20.90
N LEU A 574 -3.72 -17.79 -21.55
CA LEU A 574 -4.89 -18.05 -22.39
C LEU A 574 -5.25 -19.53 -22.20
N LEU A 575 -6.32 -19.84 -21.45
CA LEU A 575 -7.60 -20.02 -22.14
C LEU A 575 -8.85 -19.36 -21.52
N ASP A 576 -8.84 -18.65 -20.38
CA ASP A 576 -10.14 -18.11 -19.80
C ASP A 576 -10.05 -16.91 -18.80
N GLU A 577 -9.00 -16.07 -18.79
CA GLU A 577 -8.88 -14.87 -17.88
C GLU A 577 -9.07 -15.12 -16.35
N ASP A 578 -9.20 -16.37 -15.90
CA ASP A 578 -9.55 -16.73 -14.51
C ASP A 578 -8.33 -17.29 -13.76
N TYR A 579 -8.02 -16.69 -12.60
CA TYR A 579 -6.83 -17.01 -11.80
C TYR A 579 -7.06 -16.76 -10.30
N LEU A 580 -6.36 -17.50 -9.44
CA LEU A 580 -6.43 -17.35 -7.98
C LEU A 580 -5.56 -16.18 -7.50
N ILE A 581 -6.03 -15.46 -6.48
CA ILE A 581 -5.29 -14.33 -5.92
C ILE A 581 -4.51 -14.75 -4.67
N LEU A 582 -3.21 -14.50 -4.64
CA LEU A 582 -2.35 -14.65 -3.46
C LEU A 582 -1.92 -13.27 -2.99
N SER A 583 -2.11 -12.94 -1.72
CA SER A 583 -1.77 -11.61 -1.22
C SER A 583 -1.34 -11.63 0.24
N THR A 584 -0.42 -10.72 0.59
CA THR A 584 -0.25 -10.40 2.01
C THR A 584 -1.54 -9.75 2.55
N ILE A 585 -1.81 -9.90 3.86
CA ILE A 585 -2.98 -9.27 4.52
C ILE A 585 -2.95 -7.75 4.34
N HIS A 586 -1.76 -7.13 4.42
CA HIS A 586 -1.58 -5.68 4.21
C HIS A 586 -1.99 -5.24 2.80
N SER A 587 -1.56 -5.98 1.77
CA SER A 587 -1.90 -5.67 0.37
C SER A 587 -3.38 -5.97 0.05
N ALA A 588 -4.03 -6.84 0.82
CA ALA A 588 -5.43 -7.18 0.66
C ALA A 588 -6.40 -6.14 1.28
N LYS A 589 -5.88 -5.17 2.04
CA LYS A 589 -6.72 -4.09 2.59
C LYS A 589 -7.44 -3.34 1.47
N GLY A 590 -8.73 -3.07 1.68
CA GLY A 590 -9.61 -2.47 0.66
C GLY A 590 -10.20 -3.45 -0.36
N GLN A 591 -9.63 -4.66 -0.51
CA GLN A 591 -10.13 -5.69 -1.43
C GLN A 591 -11.20 -6.59 -0.76
N GLU A 592 -11.85 -7.44 -1.55
CA GLU A 592 -12.88 -8.38 -1.09
C GLU A 592 -13.10 -9.53 -2.09
N TRP A 593 -13.39 -10.73 -1.57
CA TRP A 593 -13.56 -11.96 -2.35
C TRP A 593 -14.72 -12.80 -1.82
N ASN A 594 -15.30 -13.65 -2.67
CA ASN A 594 -16.38 -14.56 -2.28
C ASN A 594 -15.87 -15.68 -1.35
N SER A 595 -14.67 -16.22 -1.62
CA SER A 595 -13.97 -17.14 -0.73
C SER A 595 -12.59 -16.62 -0.33
N VAL A 596 -12.28 -16.67 0.96
CA VAL A 596 -10.96 -16.30 1.50
C VAL A 596 -10.39 -17.43 2.35
N HIS A 597 -9.13 -17.75 2.11
CA HIS A 597 -8.34 -18.72 2.88
C HIS A 597 -7.19 -17.98 3.57
N VAL A 598 -7.13 -18.01 4.90
CA VAL A 598 -6.05 -17.37 5.67
C VAL A 598 -5.07 -18.43 6.14
N LEU A 599 -3.82 -18.36 5.66
CA LEU A 599 -2.77 -19.31 5.99
C LEU A 599 -2.17 -19.05 7.38
N ASN A 600 -1.68 -20.11 8.02
CA ASN A 600 -0.86 -20.05 9.23
C ASN A 600 -1.51 -19.22 10.36
N VAL A 601 -2.78 -19.51 10.69
CA VAL A 601 -3.55 -18.86 11.77
C VAL A 601 -3.17 -19.45 13.14
N VAL A 602 -1.88 -19.34 13.44
CA VAL A 602 -1.20 -19.91 14.61
C VAL A 602 -0.32 -18.87 15.29
N ASP A 603 -0.10 -19.03 16.59
CA ASP A 603 0.90 -18.24 17.32
C ASP A 603 2.29 -18.42 16.69
N GLY A 604 3.01 -17.31 16.53
CA GLY A 604 4.30 -17.22 15.85
C GLY A 604 4.19 -16.79 14.38
N CYS A 605 3.01 -17.00 13.76
CA CYS A 605 2.67 -16.46 12.45
C CYS A 605 1.66 -15.30 12.53
N LEU A 606 0.61 -15.46 13.34
CA LEU A 606 -0.45 -14.48 13.62
C LEU A 606 -0.87 -14.62 15.10
N PRO A 607 -0.27 -13.88 16.04
CA PRO A 607 0.72 -12.83 15.84
C PRO A 607 2.09 -13.38 15.41
N ALA A 608 2.84 -12.60 14.64
CA ALA A 608 4.23 -12.89 14.31
C ALA A 608 5.13 -12.89 15.55
N ASP A 609 6.15 -13.77 15.62
CA ASP A 609 7.08 -13.87 16.77
C ASP A 609 7.80 -12.56 17.15
N VAL A 610 7.94 -11.66 16.18
CA VAL A 610 8.56 -10.34 16.37
C VAL A 610 7.63 -9.34 17.07
N ALA A 611 6.32 -9.60 17.10
CA ALA A 611 5.34 -8.73 17.76
C ALA A 611 5.23 -9.13 19.24
N GLN A 612 5.95 -8.43 20.10
CA GLN A 612 6.02 -8.74 21.54
C GLN A 612 5.37 -7.65 22.40
N GLY A 613 5.30 -6.42 21.90
CA GLY A 613 4.67 -5.30 22.61
C GLY A 613 3.14 -5.38 22.62
N ALA A 614 2.50 -4.82 23.65
CA ALA A 614 1.03 -4.75 23.73
C ALA A 614 0.41 -4.07 22.50
N HIS A 615 1.01 -2.96 22.04
CA HIS A 615 0.58 -2.25 20.85
C HIS A 615 0.73 -3.08 19.55
N GLU A 616 1.84 -3.82 19.42
CA GLU A 616 2.08 -4.69 18.26
C GLU A 616 1.09 -5.85 18.22
N LEU A 617 0.77 -6.43 19.40
CA LEU A 617 -0.25 -7.48 19.51
C LEU A 617 -1.65 -6.97 19.15
N GLU A 618 -1.99 -5.72 19.48
CA GLU A 618 -3.24 -5.12 19.01
C GLU A 618 -3.26 -4.95 17.49
N GLU A 619 -2.15 -4.53 16.89
CA GLU A 619 -2.04 -4.42 15.44
C GLU A 619 -2.17 -5.78 14.75
N GLU A 620 -1.52 -6.82 15.27
CA GLU A 620 -1.65 -8.19 14.75
C GLU A 620 -3.09 -8.73 14.89
N ARG A 621 -3.82 -8.33 15.94
CA ARG A 621 -5.25 -8.62 16.07
C ARG A 621 -6.08 -7.89 15.01
N ARG A 622 -5.80 -6.61 14.75
CA ARG A 622 -6.41 -5.83 13.67
C ARG A 622 -6.09 -6.43 12.30
N LEU A 623 -4.89 -6.99 12.10
CA LEU A 623 -4.53 -7.73 10.89
C LEU A 623 -5.40 -8.96 10.68
N LEU A 624 -5.61 -9.78 11.71
CA LEU A 624 -6.52 -10.93 11.62
C LEU A 624 -7.95 -10.47 11.31
N TYR A 625 -8.44 -9.43 11.99
CA TYR A 625 -9.75 -8.83 11.70
C TYR A 625 -9.87 -8.37 10.23
N VAL A 626 -8.86 -7.68 9.71
CA VAL A 626 -8.81 -7.26 8.30
C VAL A 626 -8.91 -8.46 7.37
N ALA A 627 -8.12 -9.52 7.63
CA ALA A 627 -8.13 -10.75 6.82
C ALA A 627 -9.52 -11.41 6.80
N MET A 628 -10.15 -11.57 7.97
CA MET A 628 -11.47 -12.17 8.11
C MET A 628 -12.55 -11.37 7.38
N THR A 629 -12.51 -10.04 7.48
CA THR A 629 -13.47 -9.13 6.84
C THR A 629 -13.24 -8.90 5.34
N ARG A 630 -12.26 -9.58 4.72
CA ARG A 630 -12.14 -9.63 3.25
C ARG A 630 -13.12 -10.63 2.62
N ALA A 631 -13.57 -11.62 3.38
CA ALA A 631 -14.51 -12.64 2.93
C ALA A 631 -15.93 -12.10 2.81
N ARG A 632 -16.59 -12.36 1.67
CA ARG A 632 -18.03 -12.09 1.49
C ARG A 632 -18.86 -13.25 2.02
N ASP A 633 -18.56 -14.48 1.61
CA ASP A 633 -19.46 -15.63 1.81
C ASP A 633 -18.75 -16.80 2.50
N HIS A 634 -17.52 -17.15 2.09
CA HIS A 634 -16.74 -18.25 2.67
C HIS A 634 -15.42 -17.76 3.29
N LEU A 635 -15.16 -18.18 4.54
CA LEU A 635 -13.94 -17.87 5.26
C LEU A 635 -13.36 -19.15 5.85
N HIS A 636 -12.08 -19.42 5.55
CA HIS A 636 -11.34 -20.57 6.05
C HIS A 636 -10.07 -20.10 6.75
N LEU A 637 -9.91 -20.49 8.01
CA LEU A 637 -8.74 -20.19 8.82
C LEU A 637 -7.93 -21.48 9.03
N LEU A 638 -6.73 -21.51 8.46
CA LEU A 638 -5.90 -22.71 8.44
C LEU A 638 -4.97 -22.73 9.65
N VAL A 639 -4.95 -23.85 10.37
CA VAL A 639 -4.20 -24.04 11.62
C VAL A 639 -3.24 -25.23 11.45
N PRO A 640 -2.05 -25.03 10.85
CA PRO A 640 -1.04 -26.07 10.76
C PRO A 640 -0.43 -26.38 12.13
N GLN A 641 -0.30 -27.67 12.47
CA GLN A 641 0.22 -28.08 13.77
C GLN A 641 1.74 -28.12 13.84
N ARG A 642 2.42 -28.45 12.73
CA ARG A 642 3.87 -28.66 12.69
C ARG A 642 4.56 -27.75 11.68
N PHE A 643 5.67 -27.17 12.10
CA PHE A 643 6.56 -26.33 11.28
C PHE A 643 7.94 -26.96 11.23
N TYR A 644 8.36 -27.38 10.04
CA TYR A 644 9.63 -28.10 9.86
C TYR A 644 10.82 -27.14 9.86
N VAL A 645 11.90 -27.51 10.57
CA VAL A 645 13.12 -26.70 10.66
C VAL A 645 13.86 -26.71 9.32
N THR A 646 14.27 -25.55 8.83
CA THR A 646 15.10 -25.44 7.61
C THR A 646 16.51 -25.98 7.85
N GLN A 647 17.17 -26.53 6.82
CA GLN A 647 18.52 -27.12 6.89
C GLN A 647 18.62 -28.46 7.67
N GLN A 648 17.61 -29.31 7.54
CA GLN A 648 17.69 -30.71 7.94
C GLN A 648 17.91 -31.63 6.73
N ALA A 649 18.29 -32.89 6.97
CA ALA A 649 18.35 -33.90 5.92
C ALA A 649 17.00 -34.03 5.20
N VAL A 650 16.99 -34.49 3.94
CA VAL A 650 15.76 -34.64 3.12
C VAL A 650 14.69 -35.54 3.78
N ARG A 651 15.10 -36.41 4.71
CA ARG A 651 14.20 -37.26 5.53
C ARG A 651 14.17 -36.89 7.01
N GLY A 652 14.64 -35.69 7.37
CA GLY A 652 14.57 -35.19 8.74
C GLY A 652 13.13 -34.88 9.14
N ASP A 653 12.76 -35.23 10.37
CA ASP A 653 11.44 -34.94 10.96
C ASP A 653 11.54 -33.92 12.10
N ARG A 654 12.57 -33.07 12.11
CA ARG A 654 12.70 -32.04 13.14
C ARG A 654 11.70 -30.92 12.86
N HIS A 655 10.77 -30.73 13.79
CA HIS A 655 9.70 -29.74 13.69
C HIS A 655 9.39 -29.05 15.03
N LEU A 656 8.77 -27.89 14.94
CA LEU A 656 8.15 -27.16 16.04
C LEU A 656 6.64 -27.34 15.99
N TYR A 657 5.99 -27.33 17.15
CA TYR A 657 4.54 -27.30 17.25
C TYR A 657 4.06 -25.87 17.42
N ALA A 658 3.04 -25.48 16.67
CA ALA A 658 2.38 -24.19 16.82
C ALA A 658 0.97 -24.37 17.38
N ASN A 659 0.60 -23.51 18.33
CA ASN A 659 -0.77 -23.44 18.83
C ASN A 659 -1.61 -22.55 17.91
N ARG A 660 -2.92 -22.78 17.88
CA ARG A 660 -3.87 -21.84 17.26
C ARG A 660 -3.61 -20.42 17.79
N THR A 661 -3.79 -19.43 16.93
CA THR A 661 -3.67 -18.02 17.32
C THR A 661 -4.42 -17.72 18.62
N ARG A 662 -3.74 -17.00 19.53
CA ARG A 662 -4.33 -16.49 20.77
C ARG A 662 -5.49 -15.52 20.54
N PHE A 663 -5.65 -14.99 19.33
CA PHE A 663 -6.74 -14.09 18.98
C PHE A 663 -8.09 -14.81 18.83
N ILE A 664 -8.09 -16.14 18.73
CA ILE A 664 -9.31 -16.98 18.70
C ILE A 664 -9.29 -17.88 19.95
N SER A 665 -10.04 -17.44 20.96
CA SER A 665 -10.15 -18.17 22.24
C SER A 665 -11.03 -19.41 22.11
N ASP A 666 -10.99 -20.30 23.11
CA ASP A 666 -11.87 -21.49 23.12
C ASP A 666 -13.37 -21.13 23.15
N ARG A 667 -13.71 -19.96 23.71
CA ARG A 667 -15.08 -19.45 23.70
C ARG A 667 -15.52 -19.01 22.31
N ASP A 668 -14.59 -18.65 21.44
CA ASP A 668 -14.88 -18.19 20.09
C ASP A 668 -15.22 -19.35 19.14
N LEU A 669 -14.71 -20.55 19.45
CA LEU A 669 -14.84 -21.77 18.64
C LEU A 669 -16.29 -22.14 18.31
N ALA A 670 -17.26 -21.79 19.17
CA ALA A 670 -18.68 -22.06 18.92
C ALA A 670 -19.22 -21.37 17.65
N GLY A 671 -18.58 -20.30 17.18
CA GLY A 671 -18.96 -19.63 15.92
C GLY A 671 -18.24 -20.15 14.68
N PHE A 672 -17.36 -21.14 14.81
CA PHE A 672 -16.69 -21.79 13.69
C PHE A 672 -17.23 -23.19 13.47
N GLU A 673 -17.26 -23.63 12.23
CA GLU A 673 -17.26 -25.05 11.89
C GLU A 673 -15.83 -25.57 12.00
N GLN A 674 -15.60 -26.58 12.84
CA GLN A 674 -14.26 -27.13 13.09
C GLN A 674 -14.03 -28.36 12.23
N GLN A 675 -12.96 -28.37 11.45
CA GLN A 675 -12.58 -29.47 10.59
C GLN A 675 -11.14 -29.91 10.85
N THR A 676 -10.92 -31.22 10.91
CA THR A 676 -9.56 -31.81 10.90
C THR A 676 -9.31 -32.43 9.53
N TRP A 677 -8.20 -32.07 8.91
CA TRP A 677 -7.80 -32.57 7.60
C TRP A 677 -6.34 -33.05 7.59
N PRO A 678 -6.02 -34.23 7.04
CA PRO A 678 -6.94 -35.23 6.50
C PRO A 678 -7.86 -35.80 7.60
N PRO A 679 -9.05 -36.31 7.25
CA PRO A 679 -9.91 -36.96 8.22
C PRO A 679 -9.15 -38.12 8.89
N PRO A 680 -9.40 -38.38 10.18
CA PRO A 680 -8.75 -39.49 10.85
C PRO A 680 -9.08 -40.80 10.11
N PRO A 681 -8.12 -41.72 9.97
CA PRO A 681 -8.38 -43.01 9.34
C PRO A 681 -9.52 -43.72 10.06
N GLU A 682 -10.36 -44.45 9.32
CA GLU A 682 -11.43 -45.25 9.91
C GLU A 682 -10.85 -46.18 10.97
N ARG A 683 -11.43 -46.13 12.16
CA ARG A 683 -11.01 -47.01 13.26
C ARG A 683 -11.30 -48.44 12.79
N PRO A 684 -10.30 -49.34 12.71
CA PRO A 684 -10.56 -50.71 12.33
C PRO A 684 -11.62 -51.28 13.28
N PRO A 685 -12.54 -52.14 12.78
CA PRO A 685 -13.58 -52.73 13.59
C PRO A 685 -12.95 -53.35 14.83
N ALA A 686 -13.57 -53.12 16.00
CA ALA A 686 -13.08 -53.68 17.25
C ALA A 686 -13.00 -55.21 17.09
N VAL A 687 -11.78 -55.72 16.95
CA VAL A 687 -11.54 -57.17 16.94
C VAL A 687 -11.82 -57.62 18.37
N PRO A 688 -12.87 -58.42 18.63
CA PRO A 688 -13.08 -58.97 19.95
C PRO A 688 -11.82 -59.72 20.37
N PRO A 689 -11.41 -59.64 21.66
CA PRO A 689 -10.19 -60.31 22.11
C PRO A 689 -10.28 -61.80 21.72
N PRO A 690 -9.20 -62.38 21.17
CA PRO A 690 -9.20 -63.80 20.80
C PRO A 690 -9.54 -64.65 22.03
N ALA A 691 -10.39 -65.66 21.85
CA ALA A 691 -10.87 -66.51 22.94
C ALA A 691 -9.76 -67.26 23.69
N ALA A 692 -8.56 -67.35 23.11
CA ALA A 692 -7.38 -67.93 23.73
C ALA A 692 -6.28 -66.87 23.85
N VAL A 693 -6.09 -66.34 25.07
CA VAL A 693 -4.92 -65.53 25.42
C VAL A 693 -3.75 -66.49 25.62
N ILE A 694 -2.88 -66.62 24.61
CA ILE A 694 -1.59 -67.27 24.82
C ILE A 694 -0.77 -66.33 25.72
N ASP A 695 -0.51 -66.74 26.96
CA ASP A 695 0.35 -66.02 27.89
C ASP A 695 1.82 -66.17 27.48
N LEU A 696 2.17 -65.47 26.40
CA LEU A 696 3.52 -65.45 25.85
C LEU A 696 4.52 -64.89 26.86
N ARG A 697 4.06 -64.01 27.77
CA ARG A 697 4.90 -63.37 28.78
C ARG A 697 5.41 -64.39 29.80
N ASN A 698 4.54 -65.27 30.27
CA ASN A 698 4.94 -66.37 31.15
C ASN A 698 5.69 -67.48 30.40
N ARG A 699 5.35 -67.78 29.14
CA ARG A 699 6.16 -68.69 28.31
C ARG A 699 7.59 -68.19 28.11
N MET A 700 7.76 -66.89 27.85
CA MET A 700 9.08 -66.28 27.73
C MET A 700 9.83 -66.29 29.06
N ARG A 701 9.17 -66.10 30.22
CA ARG A 701 9.81 -66.27 31.54
C ARG A 701 10.21 -67.72 31.81
N ALA A 702 9.34 -68.68 31.50
CA ALA A 702 9.58 -70.09 31.70
C ALA A 702 10.67 -70.66 30.77
N ALA A 703 10.93 -70.02 29.63
CA ALA A 703 12.02 -70.41 28.73
C ALA A 703 13.42 -70.14 29.30
N TRP A 704 13.53 -69.41 30.41
CA TRP A 704 14.79 -69.07 31.08
C TRP A 704 14.84 -69.52 32.54
N ASN A 705 13.89 -70.36 32.98
CA ASN A 705 13.86 -70.96 34.32
C ASN A 705 14.18 -72.45 34.29
#